data_AF-A0A8J3HK32-F1
#
_entry.id   AF-A0A8J3HK32-F1
#
_cell.length_a   1.000
_cell.length_b   1.000
_cell.length_c   1.000
_cell.angle_alpha   90.00
_cell.angle_beta   90.00
_cell.angle_gamma   90.00
#
_symmetry.space_group_name_H-M   'P 1'
#
loop_
_entity.id
_entity.type
_entity.pdbx_description
1 polymer ?
#
loop_
_entity_poly.entity_id
_entity_poly.type
_entity_poly.pdbx_seq_one_letter_code
_entity_poly.pdbx_strand_id
1 'polypeptide(L)'
;MTQTTGRRSAFDVIADQVDTARTIIAPYVVNTPTIRLPWLDTPDGEVWAKLECWQRSGSVKARSAFHALLSLDPAQRFVTAPGGNHGLAIAEAARILGHSCVAFVPINASAVRTRRIRELGAHVEVAGADGNDATSYAVAYAQRHSLPFLPSSGDLRAAVALATCAAEAFEDAGPFDNLIVPLGSGTLLAGCGEYATAAVADIRLAAVHPAVFRRPFGQLPLTNCLAQAYAPTLADSLAVLTPDPHPLAEVLNRLSVALHEVDEPTIALGVFALLHRQNLLVEGAAAAAVGALMTPPGPSTSGRSLVVLTGSNINSSDVARAFTTDIPDPNLRRRLGLRRRTPVLSRPPTLAQQLPATHGDRSMTATPPNLPSAGSPPRSQLDAAASVLTAHRRYVQDSDLRVSPVAHEALDVVLSIAQRLRNHVASNTTEHHEDELRLLHRLTGFIHQSMEWASPAHDQSQRINFFDPAAQMPDIANYARYGNAALLDLELCLAEMLGFANHDVELLATSSGMAAYQLIESYLLRHVLQPGDTVACTPYIYFEAREQLTSLPFVRHVQAASFHPSDLVQIVEQNDARVLFVDPVANIAGLPSVDLRELASITVGNPAWSDRWLVIDGTMVSGGIDIFRLFPPGTTPRALYYESASKYAQLGLDLQMAGVCVIPTALSTHLRLQRRNTGTVLYPEAVARFPRADRETFLDRMQTMSANASAFAHSLRLVPWLGKRLAVGVVDDWTHNDWSHGGGVVTLKFHETGLNNRDVLESLIERLMKMARLRGIPLVRGVSFGLSTTRVSATSSTAEFHDPFLRFSIGTEATEKVGEMADILTETIAQHLDVFAHRPLPTNRAAI
;
A
#
# COMPACT_ATOMS: atom_id res chain seq x y z
N MET A 1 68.34 6.79 41.44
CA MET A 1 66.91 6.89 41.74
C MET A 1 66.18 7.17 40.43
N THR A 2 65.84 6.11 39.72
CA THR A 2 65.19 6.15 38.41
C THR A 2 63.70 6.43 38.60
N GLN A 3 63.25 7.59 38.13
CA GLN A 3 61.84 7.96 38.04
C GLN A 3 61.17 7.10 36.97
N THR A 4 60.32 6.16 37.40
CA THR A 4 59.34 5.48 36.56
C THR A 4 58.20 6.45 36.26
N THR A 5 58.24 7.10 35.10
CA THR A 5 57.08 7.76 34.48
C THR A 5 56.06 6.70 34.09
N GLY A 6 55.11 6.40 34.99
CA GLY A 6 53.97 5.54 34.69
C GLY A 6 53.07 6.20 33.65
N ARG A 7 52.78 5.48 32.55
CA ARG A 7 51.71 5.86 31.61
C ARG A 7 50.41 5.99 32.40
N ARG A 8 49.82 7.18 32.46
CA ARG A 8 48.43 7.36 32.90
C ARG A 8 47.54 6.54 31.98
N SER A 9 46.68 5.70 32.56
CA SER A 9 45.82 4.82 31.79
C SER A 9 44.57 5.58 31.34
N ALA A 10 43.88 5.14 30.27
CA ALA A 10 42.65 5.79 29.82
C ALA A 10 41.54 5.82 30.89
N PHE A 11 41.66 5.01 31.94
CA PHE A 11 40.75 4.85 33.07
C PHE A 11 40.90 5.91 34.16
N ASP A 12 42.01 6.65 34.21
CA ASP A 12 42.08 7.82 35.10
C ASP A 12 41.51 9.05 34.37
N VAL A 13 41.37 8.96 33.05
CA VAL A 13 41.05 10.10 32.19
C VAL A 13 39.56 10.39 32.14
N ILE A 14 38.67 9.39 32.17
CA ILE A 14 37.22 9.70 32.08
C ILE A 14 36.77 10.33 33.40
N ALA A 15 36.99 9.68 34.54
CA ALA A 15 36.62 10.16 35.86
C ALA A 15 37.12 11.58 36.13
N ASP A 16 38.40 11.87 35.86
CA ASP A 16 38.99 13.20 36.05
C ASP A 16 38.39 14.27 35.13
N GLN A 17 37.88 13.89 33.95
CA GLN A 17 37.35 14.82 32.96
C GLN A 17 35.84 15.02 33.05
N VAL A 18 35.09 14.18 33.77
CA VAL A 18 33.61 14.25 33.82
C VAL A 18 33.15 15.62 34.31
N ASP A 19 33.73 16.16 35.38
CA ASP A 19 33.34 17.47 35.92
C ASP A 19 33.62 18.63 34.96
N THR A 20 34.73 18.52 34.22
CA THR A 20 35.08 19.51 33.18
C THR A 20 34.09 19.43 32.02
N ALA A 21 33.82 18.22 31.51
CA ALA A 21 32.86 18.01 30.43
C ALA A 21 31.46 18.46 30.84
N ARG A 22 31.04 18.17 32.08
CA ARG A 22 29.77 18.60 32.66
C ARG A 22 29.66 20.13 32.66
N THR A 23 30.70 20.83 33.09
CA THR A 23 30.74 22.30 33.09
C THR A 23 30.61 22.86 31.67
N ILE A 24 31.29 22.25 30.69
CA ILE A 24 31.27 22.67 29.29
C ILE A 24 29.87 22.52 28.67
N ILE A 25 29.19 21.40 28.91
CA ILE A 25 27.89 21.10 28.26
C ILE A 25 26.69 21.64 29.03
N ALA A 26 26.83 22.00 30.31
CA ALA A 26 25.73 22.44 31.18
C ALA A 26 24.81 23.52 30.59
N PRO A 27 25.30 24.53 29.84
CA PRO A 27 24.42 25.54 29.22
C PRO A 27 23.50 24.97 28.12
N TYR A 28 23.86 23.81 27.57
CA TYR A 28 23.25 23.26 26.36
C TYR A 28 22.43 22.00 26.61
N VAL A 29 22.70 21.25 27.67
CA VAL A 29 21.95 20.02 28.01
C VAL A 29 20.98 20.27 29.16
N VAL A 30 19.96 19.42 29.26
CA VAL A 30 19.07 19.38 30.42
C VAL A 30 19.74 18.60 31.53
N ASN A 31 19.77 19.15 32.75
CA ASN A 31 20.02 18.34 33.95
C ASN A 31 18.77 17.49 34.20
N THR A 32 18.73 16.29 33.62
CA THR A 32 17.53 15.43 33.66
C THR A 32 17.33 14.86 35.07
N PRO A 33 16.10 14.70 35.56
CA PRO A 33 15.88 14.25 36.92
C PRO A 33 16.33 12.80 37.16
N THR A 34 16.72 12.53 38.40
CA THR A 34 16.95 11.19 38.94
C THR A 34 15.80 10.83 39.87
N ILE A 35 15.00 9.81 39.51
CA ILE A 35 13.77 9.46 40.24
C ILE A 35 13.83 8.03 40.77
N ARG A 36 13.25 7.79 41.94
CA ARG A 36 13.00 6.43 42.43
C ARG A 36 11.85 5.79 41.63
N LEU A 37 11.93 4.48 41.40
CA LEU A 37 10.89 3.65 40.79
C LEU A 37 10.38 2.62 41.81
N PRO A 38 9.51 3.00 42.77
CA PRO A 38 9.16 2.12 43.90
C PRO A 38 8.51 0.80 43.52
N TRP A 39 7.94 0.71 42.31
CA TRP A 39 7.30 -0.49 41.81
C TRP A 39 8.29 -1.57 41.34
N LEU A 40 9.59 -1.24 41.27
CA LEU A 40 10.71 -2.15 41.01
C LEU A 40 11.52 -2.49 42.27
N ASP A 41 11.22 -1.86 43.41
CA ASP A 41 11.94 -2.09 44.66
C ASP A 41 11.79 -3.56 45.12
N THR A 42 12.82 -4.04 45.80
CA THR A 42 12.83 -5.33 46.48
C THR A 42 12.98 -5.10 47.99
N PRO A 43 12.72 -6.11 48.85
CA PRO A 43 12.96 -5.97 50.29
C PRO A 43 14.40 -5.55 50.62
N ASP A 44 15.35 -5.95 49.77
CA ASP A 44 16.79 -5.75 49.99
C ASP A 44 17.37 -4.58 49.18
N GLY A 45 16.56 -3.80 48.46
CA GLY A 45 17.09 -2.70 47.66
C GLY A 45 16.08 -1.84 46.89
N GLU A 46 16.56 -0.66 46.50
CA GLU A 46 15.78 0.41 45.86
C GLU A 46 16.24 0.61 44.41
N VAL A 47 15.29 0.85 43.50
CA VAL A 47 15.60 1.13 42.09
C VAL A 47 15.35 2.59 41.77
N TRP A 48 16.36 3.23 41.19
CA TRP A 48 16.38 4.63 40.77
C TRP A 48 16.69 4.72 39.28
N ALA A 49 16.15 5.73 38.60
CA ALA A 49 16.28 5.94 37.17
C ALA A 49 16.77 7.35 36.85
N LYS A 50 17.83 7.45 36.04
CA LYS A 50 18.24 8.72 35.40
C LYS A 50 17.50 8.90 34.08
N LEU A 51 16.67 9.93 33.98
CA LEU A 51 15.73 10.13 32.88
C LEU A 51 16.35 10.82 31.64
N GLU A 52 17.38 10.23 31.05
CA GLU A 52 17.98 10.75 29.80
C GLU A 52 17.03 10.71 28.59
N CYS A 53 15.90 10.01 28.70
CA CYS A 53 14.80 10.08 27.75
C CYS A 53 14.13 11.46 27.68
N TRP A 54 14.33 12.33 28.67
CA TRP A 54 13.87 13.73 28.68
C TRP A 54 14.94 14.74 28.25
N GLN A 55 16.10 14.24 27.84
CA GLN A 55 17.17 15.09 27.33
C GLN A 55 16.75 15.77 26.01
N ARG A 56 17.45 16.84 25.62
CA ARG A 56 17.38 17.38 24.24
C ARG A 56 17.53 16.26 23.22
N SER A 57 16.94 16.43 22.05
CA SER A 57 16.82 15.40 21.01
C SER A 57 16.12 14.09 21.44
N GLY A 58 15.65 13.98 22.68
CA GLY A 58 14.99 12.79 23.24
C GLY A 58 15.93 11.67 23.67
N SER A 59 17.23 11.93 23.89
CA SER A 59 18.18 10.91 24.35
C SER A 59 19.48 11.45 24.97
N VAL A 60 20.20 10.58 25.68
CA VAL A 60 21.53 10.85 26.27
C VAL A 60 22.57 11.36 25.26
N LYS A 61 22.36 11.11 23.95
CA LYS A 61 23.31 11.47 22.90
C LYS A 61 23.54 12.98 22.77
N ALA A 62 22.63 13.82 23.26
CA ALA A 62 22.83 15.27 23.29
C ALA A 62 24.11 15.65 24.05
N ARG A 63 24.45 14.95 25.15
CA ARG A 63 25.66 15.21 25.94
C ARG A 63 26.92 15.07 25.10
N SER A 64 27.06 13.92 24.44
CA SER A 64 28.18 13.67 23.54
C SER A 64 28.21 14.59 22.32
N ALA A 65 27.04 14.97 21.78
CA ALA A 65 26.95 15.85 20.62
C ALA A 65 27.45 17.27 20.95
N PHE A 66 26.96 17.89 22.02
CA PHE A 66 27.42 19.22 22.44
C PHE A 66 28.90 19.21 22.83
N HIS A 67 29.35 18.20 23.58
CA HIS A 67 30.76 18.10 23.95
C HIS A 67 31.68 18.00 22.73
N ALA A 68 31.31 17.20 21.73
CA ALA A 68 32.09 17.05 20.50
C ALA A 68 32.13 18.35 19.69
N LEU A 69 30.99 19.02 19.50
CA LEU A 69 30.91 20.22 18.69
C LEU A 69 31.52 21.45 19.35
N LEU A 70 31.43 21.60 20.68
CA LEU A 70 32.11 22.68 21.42
C LEU A 70 33.64 22.56 21.38
N SER A 71 34.17 21.39 20.97
CA SER A 71 35.59 21.17 20.75
C SER A 71 36.04 21.48 19.31
N LEU A 72 35.10 21.84 18.41
CA LEU A 72 35.39 22.24 17.03
C LEU A 72 35.49 23.75 16.89
N ASP A 73 36.12 24.21 15.80
CA ASP A 73 36.13 25.62 15.47
C ASP A 73 34.70 26.12 15.17
N PRO A 74 34.29 27.30 15.67
CA PRO A 74 32.95 27.83 15.42
C PRO A 74 32.59 27.83 13.94
N ALA A 75 31.36 27.44 13.63
CA ALA A 75 30.84 27.33 12.26
C ALA A 75 31.60 26.37 11.31
N GLN A 76 32.45 25.48 11.85
CA GLN A 76 33.10 24.45 11.05
C GLN A 76 32.08 23.46 10.46
N ARG A 77 32.31 23.05 9.21
CA ARG A 77 31.58 21.96 8.56
C ARG A 77 32.18 20.62 8.99
N PHE A 78 31.35 19.65 9.35
CA PHE A 78 31.78 18.32 9.74
C PHE A 78 30.90 17.24 9.11
N VAL A 79 31.36 15.99 9.20
CA VAL A 79 30.72 14.82 8.61
C VAL A 79 30.42 13.80 9.71
N THR A 80 29.27 13.13 9.63
CA THR A 80 28.91 12.03 10.52
C THR A 80 28.08 10.99 9.75
N ALA A 81 27.92 9.80 10.31
CA ALA A 81 27.12 8.71 9.74
C ALA A 81 26.03 8.27 10.74
N PRO A 82 24.89 8.98 10.83
CA PRO A 82 23.94 8.72 11.88
C PRO A 82 22.85 7.72 11.49
N GLY A 83 22.85 6.54 12.12
CA GLY A 83 21.75 5.56 11.99
C GLY A 83 20.56 5.75 12.96
N GLY A 84 20.68 6.63 13.96
CA GLY A 84 19.71 6.71 15.07
C GLY A 84 19.81 7.99 15.91
N ASN A 85 19.67 7.86 17.24
CA ASN A 85 19.64 8.99 18.19
C ASN A 85 20.83 9.95 18.11
N HIS A 86 22.01 9.45 17.72
CA HIS A 86 23.17 10.30 17.48
C HIS A 86 22.90 11.35 16.40
N GLY A 87 22.19 11.00 15.32
CA GLY A 87 21.86 11.93 14.24
C GLY A 87 20.99 13.08 14.66
N LEU A 88 19.96 12.79 15.47
CA LEU A 88 19.07 13.81 16.00
C LEU A 88 19.84 14.75 16.94
N ALA A 89 20.64 14.18 17.84
CA ALA A 89 21.45 14.95 18.78
C ALA A 89 22.49 15.84 18.08
N ILE A 90 23.24 15.30 17.12
CA ILE A 90 24.31 16.03 16.44
C ILE A 90 23.78 17.10 15.49
N ALA A 91 22.65 16.84 14.81
CA ALA A 91 22.00 17.83 13.96
C ALA A 91 21.40 18.97 14.79
N GLU A 92 20.76 18.66 15.93
CA GLU A 92 20.23 19.70 16.83
C GLU A 92 21.35 20.54 17.44
N ALA A 93 22.43 19.91 17.92
CA ALA A 93 23.59 20.61 18.47
C ALA A 93 24.29 21.47 17.41
N ALA A 94 24.45 20.97 16.18
CA ALA A 94 25.03 21.72 15.07
C ALA A 94 24.21 22.97 14.75
N ARG A 95 22.88 22.84 14.70
CA ARG A 95 21.98 23.97 14.48
C ARG A 95 22.10 25.04 15.58
N ILE A 96 22.21 24.62 16.85
CA ILE A 96 22.30 25.55 17.99
C ILE A 96 23.65 26.27 18.02
N LEU A 97 24.74 25.57 17.71
CA LEU A 97 26.10 26.10 17.74
C LEU A 97 26.54 26.74 16.41
N GLY A 98 25.71 26.67 15.36
CA GLY A 98 25.98 27.26 14.05
C GLY A 98 26.93 26.45 13.15
N HIS A 99 27.13 25.16 13.42
CA HIS A 99 27.94 24.27 12.56
C HIS A 99 27.15 23.72 11.37
N SER A 100 27.86 23.38 10.30
CA SER A 100 27.29 22.70 9.13
C SER A 100 27.51 21.19 9.22
N CYS A 101 26.43 20.41 9.31
CA CYS A 101 26.49 18.96 9.43
C CYS A 101 26.20 18.27 8.09
N VAL A 102 27.09 17.38 7.63
CA VAL A 102 26.82 16.42 6.54
C VAL A 102 26.59 15.04 7.16
N ALA A 103 25.39 14.49 6.99
CA ALA A 103 24.97 13.24 7.61
C ALA A 103 24.76 12.15 6.55
N PHE A 104 25.56 11.08 6.60
CA PHE A 104 25.41 9.92 5.73
C PHE A 104 24.49 8.87 6.38
N VAL A 105 23.38 8.57 5.73
CA VAL A 105 22.39 7.58 6.19
C VAL A 105 22.29 6.43 5.19
N PRO A 106 22.06 5.18 5.62
CA PRO A 106 21.86 4.06 4.70
C PRO A 106 20.49 4.11 4.02
N ILE A 107 20.33 3.36 2.92
CA ILE A 107 19.08 3.30 2.16
C ILE A 107 17.87 2.81 3.00
N ASN A 108 18.13 2.00 4.02
CA ASN A 108 17.13 1.44 4.92
C ASN A 108 16.91 2.28 6.20
N ALA A 109 17.47 3.49 6.28
CA ALA A 109 17.30 4.36 7.44
C ALA A 109 15.82 4.73 7.67
N SER A 110 15.42 4.90 8.93
CA SER A 110 14.08 5.35 9.29
C SER A 110 13.75 6.67 8.59
N ALA A 111 12.72 6.67 7.74
CA ALA A 111 12.27 7.86 7.02
C ALA A 111 11.88 9.00 7.97
N VAL A 112 11.27 8.67 9.11
CA VAL A 112 10.86 9.64 10.15
C VAL A 112 12.08 10.33 10.76
N ARG A 113 13.10 9.56 11.16
CA ARG A 113 14.33 10.12 11.74
C ARG A 113 15.14 10.90 10.70
N THR A 114 15.25 10.37 9.48
CA THR A 114 15.94 11.03 8.37
C THR A 114 15.32 12.38 8.03
N ARG A 115 13.98 12.44 7.98
CA ARG A 115 13.24 13.69 7.80
C ARG A 115 13.54 14.68 8.91
N ARG A 116 13.49 14.24 10.18
CA ARG A 116 13.76 15.11 11.33
C ARG A 116 15.20 15.64 11.36
N ILE A 117 16.19 14.84 10.93
CA ILE A 117 17.58 15.29 10.76
C ILE A 117 17.69 16.39 9.70
N ARG A 118 16.97 16.26 8.56
CA ARG A 118 16.89 17.32 7.54
C ARG A 118 16.21 18.58 8.05
N GLU A 119 15.11 18.44 8.80
CA GLU A 119 14.38 19.56 9.41
C GLU A 119 15.23 20.32 10.43
N LEU A 120 16.21 19.66 11.06
CA LEU A 120 17.22 20.29 11.92
C LEU A 120 18.34 20.99 11.15
N GLY A 121 18.32 20.98 9.81
CA GLY A 121 19.27 21.70 8.96
C GLY A 121 20.51 20.91 8.54
N ALA A 122 20.58 19.61 8.83
CA ALA A 122 21.69 18.78 8.37
C ALA A 122 21.55 18.44 6.87
N HIS A 123 22.66 18.45 6.14
CA HIS A 123 22.72 17.96 4.78
C HIS A 123 22.78 16.43 4.78
N VAL A 124 21.66 15.78 4.47
CA VAL A 124 21.56 14.32 4.52
C VAL A 124 21.86 13.69 3.16
N GLU A 125 22.91 12.88 3.11
CA GLU A 125 23.31 12.05 1.98
C GLU A 125 22.89 10.60 2.22
N VAL A 126 22.20 9.99 1.26
CA VAL A 126 21.82 8.57 1.34
C VAL A 126 22.89 7.75 0.64
N ALA A 127 23.65 6.95 1.38
CA ALA A 127 24.71 6.10 0.84
C ALA A 127 24.88 4.80 1.63
N GLY A 128 25.11 3.70 0.93
CA GLY A 128 25.32 2.39 1.53
C GLY A 128 24.05 1.57 1.75
N ALA A 129 24.22 0.24 1.83
CA ALA A 129 23.13 -0.69 2.09
C ALA A 129 22.76 -0.71 3.59
N ASP A 130 23.75 -0.51 4.46
CA ASP A 130 23.60 -0.51 5.92
C ASP A 130 24.44 0.59 6.60
N GLY A 131 24.37 0.65 7.93
CA GLY A 131 25.08 1.66 8.73
C GLY A 131 26.60 1.62 8.63
N ASN A 132 27.20 0.46 8.34
CA ASN A 132 28.65 0.33 8.17
C ASN A 132 29.08 0.89 6.82
N ASP A 133 28.33 0.59 5.76
CA ASP A 133 28.56 1.19 4.45
C ASP A 133 28.44 2.71 4.54
N ALA A 134 27.36 3.22 5.16
CA ALA A 134 27.15 4.65 5.36
C ALA A 134 28.32 5.31 6.13
N THR A 135 28.85 4.63 7.15
CA THR A 135 30.04 5.06 7.89
C THR A 135 31.28 5.10 7.02
N SER A 136 31.50 4.08 6.19
CA SER A 136 32.63 4.02 5.26
C SER A 136 32.57 5.15 4.23
N TYR A 137 31.39 5.43 3.68
CA TYR A 137 31.17 6.59 2.79
C TYR A 137 31.43 7.92 3.50
N ALA A 138 30.97 8.07 4.74
CA ALA A 138 31.18 9.28 5.54
C ALA A 138 32.66 9.54 5.82
N VAL A 139 33.42 8.51 6.21
CA VAL A 139 34.86 8.60 6.46
C VAL A 139 35.60 8.97 5.17
N ALA A 140 35.28 8.32 4.05
CA ALA A 140 35.90 8.63 2.76
C ALA A 140 35.58 10.07 2.31
N TYR A 141 34.34 10.54 2.51
CA TYR A 141 33.94 11.91 2.21
C TYR A 141 34.68 12.92 3.10
N ALA A 142 34.74 12.67 4.40
CA ALA A 142 35.47 13.52 5.35
C ALA A 142 36.95 13.67 4.96
N GLN A 143 37.62 12.56 4.61
CA GLN A 143 39.00 12.57 4.15
C GLN A 143 39.19 13.35 2.84
N ARG A 144 38.35 13.10 1.82
CA ARG A 144 38.43 13.79 0.53
C ARG A 144 38.23 15.30 0.64
N HIS A 145 37.38 15.73 1.57
CA HIS A 145 37.04 17.14 1.76
C HIS A 145 37.80 17.81 2.91
N SER A 146 38.74 17.11 3.56
CA SER A 146 39.48 17.61 4.74
C SER A 146 38.56 18.14 5.85
N LEU A 147 37.45 17.44 6.09
CA LEU A 147 36.46 17.78 7.13
C LEU A 147 36.63 16.85 8.34
N PRO A 148 36.36 17.32 9.57
CA PRO A 148 36.29 16.45 10.74
C PRO A 148 35.18 15.40 10.57
N PHE A 149 35.50 14.15 10.90
CA PHE A 149 34.52 13.07 11.04
C PHE A 149 34.18 12.89 12.51
N LEU A 150 32.89 12.96 12.85
CA LEU A 150 32.39 12.69 14.19
C LEU A 150 31.75 11.29 14.25
N PRO A 151 32.39 10.33 14.92
CA PRO A 151 31.86 8.97 15.01
C PRO A 151 30.61 8.91 15.90
N SER A 152 29.69 8.01 15.55
CA SER A 152 28.44 7.81 16.31
C SER A 152 28.64 7.02 17.61
N SER A 153 29.78 6.32 17.72
CA SER A 153 30.13 5.44 18.82
C SER A 153 31.65 5.25 18.97
N GLY A 154 32.07 4.65 20.09
CA GLY A 154 33.46 4.22 20.29
C GLY A 154 34.46 5.36 20.57
N ASP A 155 34.02 6.56 20.92
CA ASP A 155 34.91 7.71 21.17
C ASP A 155 35.08 7.98 22.68
N LEU A 156 36.32 8.26 23.12
CA LEU A 156 36.64 8.52 24.54
C LEU A 156 36.01 9.81 25.04
N ARG A 157 36.01 10.88 24.24
CA ARG A 157 35.35 12.16 24.57
C ARG A 157 33.84 11.97 24.67
N ALA A 158 33.26 11.11 23.84
CA ALA A 158 31.86 10.74 23.97
C ALA A 158 31.60 9.98 25.27
N ALA A 159 32.48 9.05 25.67
CA ALA A 159 32.35 8.33 26.95
C ALA A 159 32.40 9.29 28.15
N VAL A 160 33.34 10.24 28.17
CA VAL A 160 33.41 11.32 29.18
C VAL A 160 32.11 12.13 29.24
N ALA A 161 31.62 12.59 28.09
CA ALA A 161 30.40 13.39 28.03
C ALA A 161 29.16 12.61 28.48
N LEU A 162 29.05 11.33 28.13
CA LEU A 162 27.94 10.48 28.59
C LEU A 162 28.01 10.22 30.10
N ALA A 163 29.21 10.06 30.67
CA ALA A 163 29.41 9.84 32.11
C ALA A 163 28.86 10.98 32.99
N THR A 164 28.71 12.19 32.43
CA THR A 164 28.09 13.32 33.15
C THR A 164 26.68 13.02 33.65
N CYS A 165 25.92 12.11 33.00
CA CYS A 165 24.61 11.72 33.50
C CYS A 165 24.71 10.89 34.80
N ALA A 166 25.76 10.07 34.95
CA ALA A 166 26.02 9.33 36.17
C ALA A 166 26.47 10.27 37.30
N ALA A 167 27.34 11.24 36.99
CA ALA A 167 27.76 12.26 37.96
C ALA A 167 26.58 13.03 38.54
N GLU A 168 25.70 13.53 37.67
CA GLU A 168 24.47 14.19 38.11
C GLU A 168 23.56 13.26 38.92
N ALA A 169 23.43 11.98 38.55
CA ALA A 169 22.60 11.04 39.30
C ALA A 169 23.13 10.79 40.72
N PHE A 170 24.46 10.68 40.87
CA PHE A 170 25.12 10.53 42.17
C PHE A 170 24.97 11.79 43.04
N GLU A 171 24.96 12.97 42.43
CA GLU A 171 24.68 14.22 43.14
C GLU A 171 23.21 14.34 43.55
N ASP A 172 22.27 14.01 42.64
CA ASP A 172 20.83 14.16 42.86
C ASP A 172 20.31 13.24 43.98
N ALA A 173 20.82 12.01 44.03
CA ALA A 173 20.26 10.95 44.87
C ALA A 173 21.29 10.22 45.74
N GLY A 174 22.59 10.56 45.69
CA GLY A 174 23.64 9.92 46.48
C GLY A 174 24.23 8.65 45.83
N PRO A 175 25.20 8.00 46.48
CA PRO A 175 25.91 6.85 45.90
C PRO A 175 24.97 5.64 45.71
N PHE A 176 25.30 4.82 44.73
CA PHE A 176 24.58 3.61 44.34
C PHE A 176 25.46 2.38 44.48
N ASP A 177 24.85 1.23 44.79
CA ASP A 177 25.50 -0.07 44.89
C ASP A 177 25.52 -0.83 43.56
N ASN A 178 24.59 -0.49 42.65
CA ASN A 178 24.52 -1.08 41.31
C ASN A 178 24.31 0.00 40.25
N LEU A 179 25.00 -0.12 39.12
CA LEU A 179 24.75 0.67 37.91
C LEU A 179 24.35 -0.26 36.76
N ILE A 180 23.17 -0.02 36.20
CA ILE A 180 22.57 -0.81 35.13
C ILE A 180 22.44 0.06 33.89
N VAL A 181 23.11 -0.35 32.80
CA VAL A 181 23.11 0.40 31.53
C VAL A 181 22.76 -0.50 30.34
N PRO A 182 22.02 0.02 29.34
CA PRO A 182 21.88 -0.67 28.07
C PRO A 182 23.23 -0.79 27.32
N LEU A 183 23.48 -1.93 26.67
CA LEU A 183 24.72 -2.26 25.98
C LEU A 183 24.55 -2.24 24.46
N GLY A 184 24.96 -1.15 23.82
CA GLY A 184 25.11 -1.05 22.36
C GLY A 184 26.59 -1.18 21.97
N SER A 185 27.24 -0.03 21.74
CA SER A 185 28.67 0.08 21.42
C SER A 185 29.60 0.06 22.63
N GLY A 186 29.08 -0.11 23.85
CA GLY A 186 29.88 0.00 25.08
C GLY A 186 30.31 1.41 25.49
N THR A 187 30.07 2.47 24.69
CA THR A 187 30.51 3.84 25.05
C THR A 187 29.86 4.37 26.33
N LEU A 188 28.56 4.10 26.54
CA LEU A 188 27.87 4.48 27.79
C LEU A 188 28.40 3.68 28.99
N LEU A 189 28.64 2.37 28.80
CA LEU A 189 29.19 1.49 29.83
C LEU A 189 30.62 1.91 30.22
N ALA A 190 31.46 2.23 29.25
CA ALA A 190 32.81 2.72 29.51
C ALA A 190 32.78 4.01 30.34
N GLY A 191 31.97 5.00 29.92
CA GLY A 191 31.88 6.29 30.60
C GLY A 191 31.27 6.19 32.00
N CYS A 192 30.01 5.75 32.07
CA CYS A 192 29.29 5.68 33.34
C CYS A 192 29.87 4.61 34.27
N GLY A 193 30.31 3.47 33.75
CA GLY A 193 30.91 2.40 34.53
C GLY A 193 32.22 2.83 35.18
N GLU A 194 33.12 3.48 34.44
CA GLU A 194 34.36 3.99 35.02
C GLU A 194 34.10 5.06 36.08
N TYR A 195 33.28 6.07 35.77
CA TYR A 195 32.93 7.10 36.76
C TYR A 195 32.36 6.50 38.04
N ALA A 196 31.46 5.53 37.90
CA ALA A 196 30.80 4.91 39.04
C ALA A 196 31.77 4.02 39.86
N THR A 197 32.70 3.32 39.22
CA THR A 197 33.77 2.56 39.91
C THR A 197 34.77 3.48 40.62
N ALA A 198 35.06 4.66 40.06
CA ALA A 198 35.89 5.66 40.72
C ALA A 198 35.16 6.28 41.93
N ALA A 199 33.84 6.49 41.84
CA ALA A 199 33.04 7.06 42.91
C ALA A 199 32.76 6.06 44.05
N VAL A 200 32.56 4.77 43.73
CA VAL A 200 32.25 3.70 44.69
C VAL A 200 33.04 2.45 44.34
N ALA A 201 34.01 2.11 45.18
CA ALA A 201 34.97 1.02 44.92
C ALA A 201 34.32 -0.35 44.67
N ASP A 202 33.24 -0.67 45.41
CA ASP A 202 32.54 -1.96 45.35
C ASP A 202 31.25 -1.94 44.50
N ILE A 203 31.12 -0.99 43.58
CA ILE A 203 29.94 -0.90 42.73
C ILE A 203 29.80 -2.11 41.80
N ARG A 204 28.57 -2.62 41.67
CA ARG A 204 28.25 -3.70 40.74
C ARG A 204 27.75 -3.12 39.41
N LEU A 205 28.46 -3.42 38.33
CA LEU A 205 28.09 -2.99 36.99
C LEU A 205 27.30 -4.10 36.29
N ALA A 206 26.15 -3.74 35.71
CA ALA A 206 25.36 -4.63 34.87
C ALA A 206 25.06 -3.97 33.52
N ALA A 207 25.20 -4.74 32.45
CA ALA A 207 24.91 -4.27 31.10
C ALA A 207 23.89 -5.18 30.42
N VAL A 208 22.87 -4.57 29.82
CA VAL A 208 21.71 -5.29 29.25
C VAL A 208 21.73 -5.18 27.74
N HIS A 209 21.66 -6.30 27.03
CA HIS A 209 21.69 -6.35 25.56
C HIS A 209 20.57 -7.24 24.98
N PRO A 210 20.17 -7.04 23.71
CA PRO A 210 19.19 -7.90 23.04
C PRO A 210 19.74 -9.30 22.71
N ALA A 211 19.07 -10.35 23.20
CA ALA A 211 19.44 -11.74 22.96
C ALA A 211 19.45 -12.12 21.46
N VAL A 212 18.69 -11.39 20.63
CA VAL A 212 18.64 -11.61 19.17
C VAL A 212 19.99 -11.36 18.48
N PHE A 213 20.91 -10.61 19.09
CA PHE A 213 22.26 -10.40 18.53
C PHE A 213 23.15 -11.64 18.64
N ARG A 214 22.84 -12.60 19.52
CA ARG A 214 23.60 -13.86 19.71
C ARG A 214 25.10 -13.65 19.89
N ARG A 215 25.48 -12.62 20.64
CA ARG A 215 26.89 -12.30 20.90
C ARG A 215 27.51 -13.40 21.78
N PRO A 216 28.73 -13.88 21.49
CA PRO A 216 29.36 -15.01 22.18
C PRO A 216 29.95 -14.60 23.56
N PHE A 217 29.11 -14.02 24.43
CA PHE A 217 29.51 -13.62 25.77
C PHE A 217 30.01 -14.81 26.58
N GLY A 218 31.07 -14.59 27.37
CA GLY A 218 31.76 -15.64 28.12
C GLY A 218 32.70 -16.51 27.28
N GLN A 219 32.66 -16.42 25.95
CA GLN A 219 33.59 -17.12 25.04
C GLN A 219 34.68 -16.18 24.50
N LEU A 220 34.33 -14.92 24.21
CA LEU A 220 35.25 -13.89 23.77
C LEU A 220 35.30 -12.71 24.76
N PRO A 221 36.40 -11.92 24.77
CA PRO A 221 36.42 -10.64 25.45
C PRO A 221 35.26 -9.76 25.02
N LEU A 222 34.72 -8.94 25.93
CA LEU A 222 33.56 -8.08 25.68
C LEU A 222 33.71 -7.28 24.38
N THR A 223 34.88 -6.69 24.17
CA THR A 223 35.19 -5.86 23.00
C THR A 223 35.12 -6.62 21.67
N ASN A 224 35.54 -7.89 21.62
CA ASN A 224 35.39 -8.74 20.44
C ASN A 224 33.93 -9.20 20.24
N CYS A 225 33.15 -9.34 21.30
CA CYS A 225 31.71 -9.59 21.20
C CYS A 225 30.97 -8.40 20.58
N LEU A 226 31.36 -7.15 20.90
CA LEU A 226 30.74 -5.94 20.35
C LEU A 226 31.01 -5.77 18.84
N ALA A 227 32.09 -6.36 18.33
CA ALA A 227 32.43 -6.40 16.91
C ALA A 227 31.65 -7.45 16.09
N GLN A 228 30.82 -8.28 16.72
CA GLN A 228 29.97 -9.24 16.01
C GLN A 228 28.70 -8.58 15.48
N ALA A 229 28.19 -9.12 14.36
CA ALA A 229 26.99 -8.66 13.69
C ALA A 229 25.77 -8.60 14.63
N TYR A 230 24.81 -7.75 14.29
CA TYR A 230 23.55 -7.59 15.02
C TYR A 230 22.36 -7.96 14.13
N ALA A 231 21.17 -8.04 14.73
CA ALA A 231 19.91 -8.30 14.05
C ALA A 231 18.89 -7.18 14.39
N PRO A 232 17.80 -7.01 13.61
CA PRO A 232 16.73 -6.09 13.96
C PRO A 232 16.10 -6.40 15.34
N THR A 233 15.82 -5.36 16.12
CA THR A 233 15.31 -5.45 17.50
C THR A 233 14.46 -4.22 17.84
N LEU A 234 13.53 -4.34 18.80
CA LEU A 234 12.84 -3.22 19.43
C LEU A 234 13.82 -2.24 20.10
N ALA A 235 14.97 -2.72 20.56
CA ALA A 235 16.05 -1.90 21.11
C ALA A 235 17.02 -1.43 20.01
N ASP A 236 16.49 -0.84 18.95
CA ASP A 236 17.22 -0.48 17.72
C ASP A 236 18.45 0.42 17.95
N SER A 237 18.41 1.30 18.95
CA SER A 237 19.55 2.16 19.32
C SER A 237 20.75 1.38 19.91
N LEU A 238 20.59 0.08 20.23
CA LEU A 238 21.67 -0.82 20.63
C LEU A 238 22.28 -1.61 19.46
N ALA A 239 21.63 -1.58 18.29
CA ALA A 239 22.05 -2.29 17.07
C ALA A 239 23.21 -1.54 16.37
N VAL A 240 24.39 -1.56 17.00
CA VAL A 240 25.60 -0.88 16.54
C VAL A 240 26.74 -1.86 16.45
N LEU A 241 27.42 -1.87 15.30
CA LEU A 241 28.69 -2.58 15.11
C LEU A 241 29.85 -1.67 15.53
N THR A 242 30.83 -2.22 16.24
CA THR A 242 32.06 -1.52 16.62
C THR A 242 33.27 -2.11 15.90
N PRO A 243 34.29 -1.31 15.57
CA PRO A 243 35.50 -1.83 14.94
C PRO A 243 36.29 -2.75 15.90
N ASP A 244 37.08 -3.64 15.32
CA ASP A 244 38.06 -4.48 16.04
C ASP A 244 39.48 -4.07 15.57
N PRO A 245 40.37 -3.59 16.46
CA PRO A 245 40.19 -3.43 17.91
C PRO A 245 39.22 -2.31 18.30
N HIS A 246 38.44 -2.54 19.36
CA HIS A 246 37.51 -1.55 19.90
C HIS A 246 38.27 -0.34 20.47
N PRO A 247 37.91 0.92 20.15
CA PRO A 247 38.74 2.07 20.55
C PRO A 247 38.76 2.30 22.08
N LEU A 248 37.72 1.87 22.79
CA LEU A 248 37.62 1.88 24.26
C LEU A 248 38.01 0.54 24.91
N ALA A 249 38.75 -0.32 24.22
CA ALA A 249 39.01 -1.67 24.73
C ALA A 249 39.72 -1.69 26.09
N GLU A 250 40.64 -0.76 26.32
CA GLU A 250 41.38 -0.65 27.57
C GLU A 250 40.45 -0.38 28.77
N VAL A 251 39.43 0.45 28.61
CA VAL A 251 38.45 0.76 29.68
C VAL A 251 37.50 -0.42 29.84
N LEU A 252 36.86 -0.87 28.75
CA LEU A 252 35.83 -1.91 28.78
C LEU A 252 36.34 -3.26 29.33
N ASN A 253 37.57 -3.65 28.99
CA ASN A 253 38.12 -4.94 29.43
C ASN A 253 38.54 -4.94 30.92
N ARG A 254 38.63 -3.76 31.57
CA ARG A 254 38.93 -3.65 33.02
C ARG A 254 37.69 -3.62 33.88
N LEU A 255 36.55 -3.22 33.33
CA LEU A 255 35.29 -3.18 34.06
C LEU A 255 34.79 -4.61 34.31
N SER A 256 34.54 -4.94 35.57
CA SER A 256 33.89 -6.19 35.95
C SER A 256 32.37 -6.03 35.81
N VAL A 257 31.82 -6.46 34.66
CA VAL A 257 30.43 -6.20 34.28
C VAL A 257 29.65 -7.51 34.12
N ALA A 258 28.50 -7.60 34.80
CA ALA A 258 27.54 -8.67 34.59
C ALA A 258 26.72 -8.40 33.31
N LEU A 259 26.75 -9.34 32.36
CA LEU A 259 26.05 -9.21 31.08
C LEU A 259 24.70 -9.95 31.16
N HIS A 260 23.62 -9.25 30.79
CA HIS A 260 22.27 -9.80 30.78
C HIS A 260 21.68 -9.70 29.38
N GLU A 261 21.18 -10.82 28.87
CA GLU A 261 20.49 -10.89 27.59
C GLU A 261 18.97 -10.86 27.79
N VAL A 262 18.28 -10.01 27.04
CA VAL A 262 16.81 -9.91 27.06
C VAL A 262 16.23 -10.20 25.70
N ASP A 263 15.15 -10.98 25.67
CA ASP A 263 14.39 -11.23 24.45
C ASP A 263 13.47 -10.04 24.10
N GLU A 264 12.95 -10.05 22.87
CA GLU A 264 12.05 -9.00 22.38
C GLU A 264 10.80 -8.80 23.25
N PRO A 265 10.12 -9.85 23.74
CA PRO A 265 9.02 -9.70 24.71
C PRO A 265 9.43 -8.99 26.01
N THR A 266 10.61 -9.27 26.53
CA THR A 266 11.12 -8.60 27.75
C THR A 266 11.40 -7.12 27.51
N ILE A 267 11.95 -6.76 26.36
CA ILE A 267 12.13 -5.35 25.95
C ILE A 267 10.76 -4.66 25.85
N ALA A 268 9.80 -5.30 25.20
CA ALA A 268 8.45 -4.79 25.01
C ALA A 268 7.70 -4.61 26.35
N LEU A 269 7.87 -5.56 27.29
CA LEU A 269 7.40 -5.46 28.67
C LEU A 269 8.00 -4.23 29.38
N GLY A 270 9.28 -3.95 29.20
CA GLY A 270 9.92 -2.76 29.77
C GLY A 270 9.29 -1.45 29.28
N VAL A 271 9.00 -1.34 27.97
CA VAL A 271 8.33 -0.18 27.37
C VAL A 271 6.93 -0.04 27.97
N PHE A 272 6.17 -1.13 28.00
CA PHE A 272 4.84 -1.17 28.60
C PHE A 272 4.86 -0.75 30.07
N ALA A 273 5.77 -1.30 30.87
CA ALA A 273 5.83 -1.08 32.30
C ALA A 273 6.15 0.38 32.65
N LEU A 274 7.13 0.99 31.99
CA LEU A 274 7.48 2.39 32.19
C LEU A 274 6.34 3.33 31.79
N LEU A 275 5.67 3.04 30.68
CA LEU A 275 4.54 3.85 30.25
C LEU A 275 3.32 3.67 31.17
N HIS A 276 3.02 2.43 31.59
CA HIS A 276 1.87 2.12 32.43
C HIS A 276 2.05 2.57 33.89
N ARG A 277 3.24 2.40 34.47
CA ARG A 277 3.50 2.68 35.89
C ARG A 277 4.02 4.09 36.13
N GLN A 278 4.74 4.66 35.18
CA GLN A 278 5.45 5.93 35.36
C GLN A 278 5.00 7.02 34.37
N ASN A 279 4.11 6.72 33.43
CA ASN A 279 3.74 7.61 32.31
C ASN A 279 4.97 8.07 31.49
N LEU A 280 6.01 7.25 31.44
CA LEU A 280 7.23 7.54 30.69
C LEU A 280 7.20 6.79 29.36
N LEU A 281 7.14 7.55 28.26
CA LEU A 281 7.38 7.02 26.93
C LEU A 281 8.89 6.88 26.71
N VAL A 282 9.35 5.65 26.55
CA VAL A 282 10.77 5.35 26.31
C VAL A 282 10.93 4.46 25.07
N GLU A 283 12.13 4.49 24.48
CA GLU A 283 12.49 3.56 23.41
C GLU A 283 12.92 2.19 23.94
N GLY A 284 12.96 1.19 23.06
CA GLY A 284 13.31 -0.19 23.45
C GLY A 284 14.70 -0.30 24.08
N ALA A 285 15.68 0.52 23.66
CA ALA A 285 17.02 0.53 24.25
C ALA A 285 17.01 0.94 25.73
N ALA A 286 16.25 1.99 26.08
CA ALA A 286 16.08 2.41 27.46
C ALA A 286 15.24 1.42 28.28
N ALA A 287 14.22 0.83 27.65
CA ALA A 287 13.32 -0.13 28.27
C ALA A 287 13.96 -1.49 28.55
N ALA A 288 14.96 -1.91 27.76
CA ALA A 288 15.62 -3.22 27.88
C ALA A 288 16.11 -3.48 29.30
N ALA A 289 16.75 -2.48 29.93
CA ALA A 289 17.25 -2.59 31.29
C ALA A 289 16.12 -2.77 32.33
N VAL A 290 15.00 -2.08 32.15
CA VAL A 290 13.82 -2.22 33.04
C VAL A 290 13.13 -3.56 32.83
N GLY A 291 13.03 -4.03 31.59
CA GLY A 291 12.57 -5.39 31.28
C GLY A 291 13.40 -6.44 32.02
N ALA A 292 14.74 -6.33 31.95
CA ALA A 292 15.66 -7.24 32.64
C ALA A 292 15.47 -7.24 34.17
N LEU A 293 15.20 -6.09 34.79
CA LEU A 293 14.92 -6.00 36.23
C LEU A 293 13.63 -6.72 36.64
N MET A 294 12.70 -6.88 35.69
CA MET A 294 11.40 -7.49 35.93
C MET A 294 11.38 -9.01 35.66
N THR A 295 12.35 -9.53 34.91
CA THR A 295 12.40 -10.92 34.44
C THR A 295 13.62 -11.67 34.99
N PRO A 296 13.43 -12.77 35.74
CA PRO A 296 14.56 -13.60 36.19
C PRO A 296 15.19 -14.41 35.04
N PRO A 297 16.52 -14.61 35.01
CA PRO A 297 17.52 -13.99 35.89
C PRO A 297 17.88 -12.56 35.42
N GLY A 298 17.54 -11.56 36.23
CA GLY A 298 17.84 -10.15 35.98
C GLY A 298 19.10 -9.67 36.69
N PRO A 299 19.51 -8.41 36.49
CA PRO A 299 20.57 -7.77 37.26
C PRO A 299 20.29 -7.77 38.76
N SER A 300 21.35 -7.72 39.58
CA SER A 300 21.19 -7.56 41.03
C SER A 300 20.58 -6.20 41.36
N THR A 301 19.60 -6.21 42.26
CA THR A 301 18.95 -5.00 42.81
C THR A 301 19.05 -4.90 44.32
N SER A 302 19.97 -5.65 44.94
CA SER A 302 20.26 -5.50 46.36
C SER A 302 21.02 -4.19 46.60
N GLY A 303 20.64 -3.40 47.59
CA GLY A 303 21.12 -2.03 47.78
C GLY A 303 20.44 -1.04 46.83
N ARG A 304 21.06 0.10 46.56
CA ARG A 304 20.53 1.15 45.70
C ARG A 304 21.02 0.94 44.27
N SER A 305 20.10 0.71 43.34
CA SER A 305 20.40 0.50 41.92
C SER A 305 20.04 1.72 41.09
N LEU A 306 20.97 2.20 40.26
CA LEU A 306 20.72 3.21 39.25
C LEU A 306 20.57 2.56 37.87
N VAL A 307 19.44 2.78 37.20
CA VAL A 307 19.24 2.46 35.78
C VAL A 307 19.23 3.72 34.93
N VAL A 308 19.93 3.72 33.79
CA VAL A 308 19.94 4.86 32.87
C VAL A 308 18.89 4.64 31.77
N LEU A 309 17.85 5.48 31.74
CA LEU A 309 16.82 5.44 30.70
C LEU A 309 17.27 6.30 29.51
N THR A 310 17.94 5.68 28.54
CA THR A 310 18.77 6.37 27.54
C THR A 310 18.05 7.24 26.51
N GLY A 311 16.75 7.02 26.25
CA GLY A 311 16.04 7.71 25.16
C GLY A 311 14.54 7.42 25.05
N SER A 312 13.84 8.24 24.26
CA SER A 312 12.39 8.17 24.02
C SER A 312 11.99 8.17 22.54
N ASN A 313 12.94 8.06 21.60
CA ASN A 313 12.69 8.19 20.16
C ASN A 313 12.16 6.88 19.54
N ILE A 314 11.00 6.45 19.99
CA ILE A 314 10.29 5.22 19.58
C ILE A 314 9.23 5.49 18.52
N ASN A 315 9.02 4.53 17.60
CA ASN A 315 7.93 4.60 16.62
C ASN A 315 6.59 4.21 17.26
N SER A 316 5.49 4.79 16.78
CA SER A 316 4.13 4.47 17.28
C SER A 316 3.77 2.98 17.14
N SER A 317 4.28 2.30 16.11
CA SER A 317 4.11 0.86 15.92
C SER A 317 4.77 0.04 17.02
N ASP A 318 5.96 0.43 17.49
CA ASP A 318 6.69 -0.29 18.53
C ASP A 318 6.07 -0.06 19.91
N VAL A 319 5.52 1.14 20.15
CA VAL A 319 4.69 1.42 21.33
C VAL A 319 3.46 0.51 21.33
N ALA A 320 2.74 0.41 20.20
CA ALA A 320 1.58 -0.47 20.09
C ALA A 320 1.95 -1.94 20.34
N ARG A 321 3.08 -2.42 19.79
CA ARG A 321 3.61 -3.77 20.04
C ARG A 321 3.89 -3.99 21.53
N ALA A 322 4.47 -3.01 22.23
CA ALA A 322 4.70 -3.10 23.67
C ALA A 322 3.39 -3.32 24.45
N PHE A 323 2.33 -2.57 24.16
CA PHE A 323 1.02 -2.75 24.80
C PHE A 323 0.34 -4.09 24.52
N THR A 324 0.66 -4.73 23.40
CA THR A 324 0.14 -6.07 23.06
C THR A 324 0.92 -7.22 23.69
N THR A 325 2.02 -6.94 24.38
CA THR A 325 2.89 -7.97 24.98
C THR A 325 2.12 -8.74 26.05
N ASP A 326 2.03 -10.07 25.90
CA ASP A 326 1.41 -10.90 26.93
C ASP A 326 2.31 -10.98 28.17
N ILE A 327 1.71 -10.84 29.35
CA ILE A 327 2.39 -10.90 30.64
C ILE A 327 1.80 -12.10 31.38
N PRO A 328 2.36 -13.31 31.19
CA PRO A 328 1.80 -14.53 31.76
C PRO A 328 2.06 -14.65 33.26
N ASP A 329 3.17 -14.11 33.79
CA ASP A 329 3.53 -14.21 35.21
C ASP A 329 2.52 -13.46 36.11
N PRO A 330 1.73 -14.16 36.96
CA PRO A 330 0.75 -13.55 37.84
C PRO A 330 1.35 -12.57 38.86
N ASN A 331 2.59 -12.81 39.31
CA ASN A 331 3.27 -11.93 40.25
C ASN A 331 3.68 -10.63 39.57
N LEU A 332 4.19 -10.74 38.33
CA LEU A 332 4.53 -9.57 37.52
C LEU A 332 3.30 -8.73 37.17
N ARG A 333 2.19 -9.37 36.80
CA ARG A 333 0.90 -8.69 36.59
C ARG A 333 0.46 -7.92 37.83
N ARG A 334 0.57 -8.53 39.01
CA ARG A 334 0.24 -7.89 40.29
C ARG A 334 1.13 -6.67 40.56
N ARG A 335 2.45 -6.81 40.36
CA ARG A 335 3.42 -5.70 40.49
C ARG A 335 3.07 -4.53 39.57
N LEU A 336 2.60 -4.82 38.36
CA LEU A 336 2.17 -3.81 37.39
C LEU A 336 0.76 -3.26 37.64
N GLY A 337 0.01 -3.77 38.63
CA GLY A 337 -1.37 -3.33 38.90
C GLY A 337 -2.40 -3.88 37.91
N LEU A 338 -2.05 -4.94 37.16
CA LEU A 338 -2.96 -5.58 36.20
C LEU A 338 -3.91 -6.55 36.92
N ARG A 339 -5.18 -6.56 36.51
CA ARG A 339 -6.19 -7.49 37.04
C ARG A 339 -5.75 -8.95 36.82
N ARG A 340 -6.06 -9.83 37.80
CA ARG A 340 -5.80 -11.28 37.72
C ARG A 340 -6.46 -11.84 36.45
N ARG A 341 -5.68 -12.51 35.60
CA ARG A 341 -6.26 -13.42 34.62
C ARG A 341 -6.82 -14.61 35.40
N THR A 342 -8.12 -14.86 35.28
CA THR A 342 -8.64 -16.20 35.56
C THR A 342 -7.92 -17.12 34.57
N PRO A 343 -7.20 -18.17 35.02
CA PRO A 343 -6.55 -19.09 34.09
C PRO A 343 -7.63 -19.64 33.16
N VAL A 344 -7.36 -19.63 31.86
CA VAL A 344 -8.20 -20.32 30.88
C VAL A 344 -8.10 -21.80 31.22
N LEU A 345 -9.13 -22.33 31.89
CA LEU A 345 -9.29 -23.77 32.09
C LEU A 345 -9.24 -24.44 30.73
N SER A 346 -8.47 -25.53 30.63
CA SER A 346 -8.52 -26.47 29.51
C SER A 346 -9.98 -26.72 29.13
N ARG A 347 -10.30 -26.48 27.85
CA ARG A 347 -11.65 -26.47 27.25
C ARG A 347 -12.63 -27.44 27.93
N PRO A 348 -13.63 -26.93 28.68
CA PRO A 348 -14.84 -27.68 28.97
C PRO A 348 -15.78 -27.65 27.74
N PRO A 349 -16.77 -28.56 27.66
CA PRO A 349 -17.72 -28.65 26.56
C PRO A 349 -18.49 -27.34 26.34
N THR A 350 -18.92 -27.12 25.09
CA THR A 350 -19.51 -25.87 24.63
C THR A 350 -20.74 -25.43 25.43
N LEU A 351 -20.80 -24.12 25.67
CA LEU A 351 -21.86 -23.37 26.37
C LEU A 351 -23.30 -23.60 25.85
N ALA A 352 -23.50 -24.34 24.76
CA ALA A 352 -24.82 -24.67 24.23
C ALA A 352 -25.60 -25.66 25.11
N GLN A 353 -24.94 -26.37 26.05
CA GLN A 353 -25.57 -27.45 26.83
C GLN A 353 -25.77 -27.14 28.34
N GLN A 354 -25.47 -25.93 28.82
CA GLN A 354 -25.48 -25.63 30.27
C GLN A 354 -26.13 -24.29 30.68
N LEU A 355 -27.16 -23.81 29.99
CA LEU A 355 -27.95 -22.68 30.52
C LEU A 355 -29.27 -23.17 31.13
N PRO A 356 -29.41 -23.16 32.48
CA PRO A 356 -30.70 -22.94 33.11
C PRO A 356 -31.10 -21.47 32.94
N ALA A 357 -32.40 -21.26 32.74
CA ALA A 357 -33.01 -19.94 32.63
C ALA A 357 -32.75 -19.07 33.86
N THR A 358 -32.32 -17.82 33.67
CA THR A 358 -33.03 -16.57 34.04
C THR A 358 -32.09 -15.36 34.24
N HIS A 359 -32.45 -14.28 33.53
CA HIS A 359 -32.30 -12.83 33.76
C HIS A 359 -31.09 -12.19 34.46
N GLY A 360 -30.55 -11.17 33.78
CA GLY A 360 -29.72 -10.11 34.32
C GLY A 360 -29.42 -9.04 33.27
N ASP A 361 -30.42 -8.22 32.98
CA ASP A 361 -30.47 -7.16 31.97
C ASP A 361 -29.42 -6.05 32.19
N ARG A 362 -28.52 -5.88 31.22
CA ARG A 362 -27.88 -4.60 30.88
C ARG A 362 -27.67 -4.57 29.37
N SER A 363 -28.66 -4.10 28.63
CA SER A 363 -28.54 -3.77 27.21
C SER A 363 -27.50 -2.66 27.03
N MET A 364 -26.32 -2.99 26.49
CA MET A 364 -25.71 -2.07 25.52
C MET A 364 -26.66 -2.11 24.32
N THR A 365 -27.18 -0.95 23.92
CA THR A 365 -28.00 -0.80 22.71
C THR A 365 -27.29 -1.47 21.53
N ALA A 366 -27.80 -2.61 21.09
CA ALA A 366 -27.24 -3.35 19.98
C ALA A 366 -27.27 -2.44 18.75
N THR A 367 -26.09 -2.19 18.19
CA THR A 367 -25.97 -1.55 16.88
C THR A 367 -26.81 -2.35 15.86
N PRO A 368 -27.45 -1.71 14.88
CA PRO A 368 -28.22 -2.43 13.87
C PRO A 368 -27.34 -3.51 13.21
N PRO A 369 -27.90 -4.53 12.55
CA PRO A 369 -27.10 -5.38 11.69
C PRO A 369 -26.89 -4.71 10.32
N ASN A 370 -25.73 -4.95 9.69
CA ASN A 370 -25.59 -4.71 8.25
C ASN A 370 -26.52 -5.66 7.47
N LEU A 371 -26.85 -5.31 6.23
CA LEU A 371 -27.63 -6.18 5.35
C LEU A 371 -26.88 -7.51 5.07
N PRO A 372 -27.58 -8.66 4.98
CA PRO A 372 -26.97 -9.94 4.62
C PRO A 372 -26.27 -9.89 3.26
N SER A 373 -25.24 -10.73 3.05
CA SER A 373 -24.45 -10.74 1.82
C SER A 373 -25.29 -11.06 0.56
N ALA A 374 -24.77 -10.63 -0.59
CA ALA A 374 -25.45 -10.53 -1.88
C ALA A 374 -26.00 -11.83 -2.50
N GLY A 375 -25.76 -13.01 -1.91
CA GLY A 375 -26.15 -14.31 -2.45
C GLY A 375 -27.63 -14.69 -2.29
N SER A 376 -28.47 -13.81 -1.75
CA SER A 376 -29.91 -14.06 -1.54
C SER A 376 -30.77 -13.45 -2.66
N PRO A 377 -31.94 -14.04 -3.02
CA PRO A 377 -32.80 -13.47 -4.05
C PRO A 377 -33.30 -12.05 -3.67
N PRO A 378 -33.52 -11.13 -4.64
CA PRO A 378 -33.87 -9.72 -4.36
C PRO A 378 -35.08 -9.52 -3.44
N ARG A 379 -36.00 -10.49 -3.42
CA ARG A 379 -37.17 -10.52 -2.55
C ARG A 379 -36.80 -10.49 -1.06
N SER A 380 -35.85 -11.33 -0.62
CA SER A 380 -35.42 -11.37 0.79
C SER A 380 -34.51 -10.20 1.14
N GLN A 381 -33.80 -9.61 0.17
CA GLN A 381 -32.90 -8.48 0.39
C GLN A 381 -33.64 -7.16 0.64
N LEU A 382 -34.66 -6.82 -0.15
CA LEU A 382 -35.42 -5.58 0.01
C LEU A 382 -36.27 -5.59 1.29
N ASP A 383 -36.82 -6.73 1.66
CA ASP A 383 -37.61 -6.86 2.90
C ASP A 383 -36.68 -6.80 4.14
N ALA A 384 -35.46 -7.34 4.04
CA ALA A 384 -34.41 -7.15 5.05
C ALA A 384 -33.97 -5.68 5.17
N ALA A 385 -33.86 -4.94 4.06
CA ALA A 385 -33.46 -3.53 4.05
C ALA A 385 -34.44 -2.63 4.81
N ALA A 386 -35.74 -2.87 4.69
CA ALA A 386 -36.76 -2.16 5.46
C ALA A 386 -36.56 -2.34 6.98
N SER A 387 -36.24 -3.58 7.38
CA SER A 387 -36.04 -3.95 8.78
C SER A 387 -34.76 -3.32 9.34
N VAL A 388 -33.66 -3.33 8.58
CA VAL A 388 -32.38 -2.71 8.94
C VAL A 388 -32.50 -1.19 9.09
N LEU A 389 -33.18 -0.51 8.15
CA LEU A 389 -33.40 0.94 8.24
C LEU A 389 -34.20 1.33 9.49
N THR A 390 -35.21 0.54 9.83
CA THR A 390 -36.01 0.74 11.05
C THR A 390 -35.17 0.57 12.32
N ALA A 391 -34.33 -0.47 12.36
CA ALA A 391 -33.40 -0.69 13.47
C ALA A 391 -32.38 0.46 13.61
N HIS A 392 -31.87 0.97 12.49
CA HIS A 392 -30.94 2.10 12.47
C HIS A 392 -31.58 3.40 12.96
N ARG A 393 -32.83 3.70 12.57
CA ARG A 393 -33.56 4.87 13.12
C ARG A 393 -33.66 4.80 14.63
N ARG A 394 -34.03 3.64 15.16
CA ARG A 394 -34.14 3.41 16.59
C ARG A 394 -32.80 3.60 17.28
N TYR A 395 -31.71 3.05 16.72
CA TYR A 395 -30.37 3.22 17.27
C TYR A 395 -29.92 4.69 17.30
N VAL A 396 -30.17 5.44 16.22
CA VAL A 396 -29.85 6.89 16.14
C VAL A 396 -30.62 7.69 17.20
N GLN A 397 -31.91 7.39 17.38
CA GLN A 397 -32.76 8.03 18.39
C GLN A 397 -32.30 7.67 19.82
N ASP A 398 -32.08 6.38 20.09
CA ASP A 398 -31.68 5.87 21.40
C ASP A 398 -30.27 6.35 21.79
N SER A 399 -29.41 6.65 20.81
CA SER A 399 -28.01 7.06 21.00
C SER A 399 -27.76 8.57 20.83
N ASP A 400 -28.81 9.38 20.65
CA ASP A 400 -28.74 10.84 20.42
C ASP A 400 -27.74 11.25 19.31
N LEU A 401 -27.69 10.46 18.22
CA LEU A 401 -26.78 10.70 17.10
C LEU A 401 -27.36 11.74 16.15
N ARG A 402 -26.55 12.73 15.78
CA ARG A 402 -26.93 13.76 14.80
C ARG A 402 -26.84 13.24 13.37
N VAL A 403 -27.84 12.47 12.96
CA VAL A 403 -28.04 12.07 11.55
C VAL A 403 -29.08 12.97 10.90
N SER A 404 -28.83 13.41 9.67
CA SER A 404 -29.80 14.20 8.91
C SER A 404 -31.07 13.39 8.64
N PRO A 405 -32.27 13.86 9.02
CA PRO A 405 -33.54 13.19 8.71
C PRO A 405 -33.73 12.93 7.21
N VAL A 406 -33.19 13.82 6.37
CA VAL A 406 -33.24 13.74 4.90
C VAL A 406 -32.60 12.44 4.39
N ALA A 407 -31.58 11.91 5.08
CA ALA A 407 -30.92 10.67 4.67
C ALA A 407 -31.84 9.45 4.83
N HIS A 408 -32.60 9.38 5.93
CA HIS A 408 -33.56 8.30 6.16
C HIS A 408 -34.77 8.38 5.25
N GLU A 409 -35.27 9.59 4.97
CA GLU A 409 -36.37 9.82 4.05
C GLU A 409 -36.01 9.45 2.62
N ALA A 410 -34.81 9.81 2.16
CA ALA A 410 -34.31 9.44 0.83
C ALA A 410 -34.26 7.91 0.66
N LEU A 411 -33.82 7.18 1.69
CA LEU A 411 -33.76 5.72 1.65
C LEU A 411 -35.15 5.06 1.63
N ASP A 412 -36.14 5.61 2.35
CA ASP A 412 -37.53 5.13 2.27
C ASP A 412 -38.10 5.28 0.86
N VAL A 413 -37.84 6.42 0.20
CA VAL A 413 -38.31 6.68 -1.16
C VAL A 413 -37.70 5.67 -2.12
N VAL A 414 -36.39 5.46 -2.07
CA VAL A 414 -35.69 4.52 -2.96
C VAL A 414 -36.16 3.07 -2.70
N LEU A 415 -36.31 2.68 -1.44
CA LEU A 415 -36.83 1.36 -1.06
C LEU A 415 -38.26 1.13 -1.57
N SER A 416 -39.12 2.14 -1.43
CA SER A 416 -40.50 2.09 -1.95
C SER A 416 -40.54 1.95 -3.47
N ILE A 417 -39.68 2.68 -4.20
CA ILE A 417 -39.55 2.54 -5.66
C ILE A 417 -39.09 1.12 -6.01
N ALA A 418 -38.07 0.59 -5.34
CA ALA A 418 -37.56 -0.76 -5.58
C ALA A 418 -38.62 -1.84 -5.33
N GLN A 419 -39.39 -1.73 -4.24
CA GLN A 419 -40.47 -2.68 -3.91
C GLN A 419 -41.62 -2.63 -4.94
N ARG A 420 -42.01 -1.43 -5.40
CA ARG A 420 -43.02 -1.29 -6.46
C ARG A 420 -42.55 -1.90 -7.78
N LEU A 421 -41.31 -1.60 -8.18
CA LEU A 421 -40.71 -2.12 -9.40
C LEU A 421 -40.59 -3.65 -9.36
N ARG A 422 -40.18 -4.21 -8.23
CA ARG A 422 -40.18 -5.67 -7.98
C ARG A 422 -41.57 -6.27 -8.21
N ASN A 423 -42.60 -5.69 -7.61
CA ASN A 423 -43.96 -6.22 -7.74
C ASN A 423 -44.47 -6.12 -9.18
N HIS A 424 -44.11 -5.04 -9.89
CA HIS A 424 -44.43 -4.85 -11.30
C HIS A 424 -43.81 -5.96 -12.16
N VAL A 425 -42.49 -6.15 -12.07
CA VAL A 425 -41.75 -7.19 -12.79
C VAL A 425 -42.26 -8.59 -12.49
N ALA A 426 -42.63 -8.87 -11.23
CA ALA A 426 -43.17 -10.18 -10.84
C ALA A 426 -44.59 -10.46 -11.36
N SER A 427 -45.34 -9.41 -11.69
CA SER A 427 -46.76 -9.50 -12.11
C SER A 427 -46.99 -9.53 -13.62
N ASN A 428 -45.99 -9.15 -14.42
CA ASN A 428 -46.07 -9.08 -15.87
C ASN A 428 -45.22 -10.19 -16.51
N THR A 429 -45.84 -11.00 -17.37
CA THR A 429 -45.19 -12.13 -18.07
C THR A 429 -44.70 -11.78 -19.48
N THR A 430 -44.77 -10.50 -19.87
CA THR A 430 -44.37 -10.04 -21.22
C THR A 430 -42.86 -9.80 -21.37
N GLU A 431 -42.39 -9.88 -22.61
CA GLU A 431 -40.99 -10.18 -22.98
C GLU A 431 -39.92 -9.10 -22.73
N HIS A 432 -40.18 -7.93 -22.14
CA HIS A 432 -39.19 -6.83 -22.11
C HIS A 432 -39.02 -6.16 -20.73
N HIS A 433 -38.58 -6.93 -19.72
CA HIS A 433 -38.28 -6.41 -18.36
C HIS A 433 -36.79 -6.18 -18.08
N GLU A 434 -35.91 -6.27 -19.08
CA GLU A 434 -34.45 -6.21 -18.87
C GLU A 434 -34.02 -4.89 -18.19
N ASP A 435 -34.51 -3.75 -18.68
CA ASP A 435 -34.17 -2.44 -18.12
C ASP A 435 -34.80 -2.21 -16.72
N GLU A 436 -35.96 -2.81 -16.46
CA GLU A 436 -36.61 -2.76 -15.16
C GLU A 436 -35.92 -3.65 -14.13
N LEU A 437 -35.46 -4.84 -14.52
CA LEU A 437 -34.62 -5.71 -13.71
C LEU A 437 -33.27 -5.04 -13.41
N ARG A 438 -32.66 -4.40 -14.41
CA ARG A 438 -31.45 -3.59 -14.21
C ARG A 438 -31.69 -2.44 -13.24
N LEU A 439 -32.78 -1.69 -13.39
CA LEU A 439 -33.14 -0.61 -12.47
C LEU A 439 -33.41 -1.16 -11.06
N LEU A 440 -34.06 -2.31 -10.92
CA LEU A 440 -34.27 -2.96 -9.63
C LEU A 440 -32.93 -3.34 -8.98
N HIS A 441 -32.00 -3.86 -9.76
CA HIS A 441 -30.64 -4.18 -9.30
C HIS A 441 -29.87 -2.90 -8.88
N ARG A 442 -30.02 -1.79 -9.61
CA ARG A 442 -29.48 -0.45 -9.24
C ARG A 442 -29.96 -0.01 -7.87
N LEU A 443 -31.27 0.01 -7.68
CA LEU A 443 -31.89 0.50 -6.46
C LEU A 443 -31.50 -0.39 -5.28
N THR A 444 -31.48 -1.71 -5.47
CA THR A 444 -31.05 -2.67 -4.45
C THR A 444 -29.58 -2.48 -4.08
N GLY A 445 -28.68 -2.33 -5.05
CA GLY A 445 -27.26 -2.07 -4.82
C GLY A 445 -27.00 -0.71 -4.16
N PHE A 446 -27.76 0.33 -4.51
CA PHE A 446 -27.70 1.64 -3.86
C PHE A 446 -28.15 1.58 -2.39
N ILE A 447 -29.26 0.88 -2.13
CA ILE A 447 -29.78 0.66 -0.77
C ILE A 447 -28.72 -0.07 0.06
N HIS A 448 -28.12 -1.15 -0.47
CA HIS A 448 -27.05 -1.87 0.22
C HIS A 448 -25.88 -0.97 0.63
N GLN A 449 -25.34 -0.17 -0.30
CA GLN A 449 -24.22 0.72 -0.02
C GLN A 449 -24.60 1.85 0.96
N SER A 450 -25.81 2.38 0.84
CA SER A 450 -26.27 3.48 1.71
C SER A 450 -26.62 3.01 3.13
N MET A 451 -26.87 1.71 3.31
CA MET A 451 -27.17 1.06 4.59
C MET A 451 -25.93 0.47 5.26
N GLU A 452 -24.74 0.72 4.73
CA GLU A 452 -23.47 0.36 5.36
C GLU A 452 -23.04 1.50 6.31
N TRP A 453 -23.66 1.55 7.49
CA TRP A 453 -23.48 2.65 8.46
C TRP A 453 -22.26 2.45 9.38
N ALA A 454 -21.57 1.32 9.26
CA ALA A 454 -20.35 0.99 9.99
C ALA A 454 -19.19 0.72 9.01
N SER A 455 -18.10 1.50 9.11
CA SER A 455 -16.87 1.13 8.41
C SER A 455 -16.33 -0.19 8.97
N PRO A 456 -15.52 -0.96 8.23
CA PRO A 456 -14.88 -2.14 8.82
C PRO A 456 -13.98 -1.81 10.02
N ALA A 457 -13.52 -0.56 10.13
CA ALA A 457 -12.83 -0.06 11.32
C ALA A 457 -13.78 0.09 12.53
N HIS A 458 -15.06 0.38 12.30
CA HIS A 458 -16.10 0.39 13.34
C HIS A 458 -16.41 -1.03 13.83
N ASP A 459 -16.58 -2.01 12.94
CA ASP A 459 -16.78 -3.42 13.34
C ASP A 459 -15.58 -3.97 14.11
N GLN A 460 -14.36 -3.58 13.69
CA GLN A 460 -13.15 -3.83 14.45
C GLN A 460 -13.19 -3.12 15.81
N SER A 461 -13.70 -1.89 15.90
CA SER A 461 -13.79 -1.14 17.17
C SER A 461 -14.84 -1.71 18.14
N GLN A 462 -15.87 -2.39 17.64
CA GLN A 462 -16.89 -3.05 18.45
C GLN A 462 -16.38 -4.34 19.11
N ARG A 463 -15.29 -4.90 18.60
CA ARG A 463 -14.63 -6.06 19.19
C ARG A 463 -13.41 -5.62 19.99
N ILE A 464 -13.26 -6.26 21.14
CA ILE A 464 -12.07 -6.11 21.97
C ILE A 464 -10.94 -6.89 21.25
N ASN A 465 -10.24 -6.24 20.31
CA ASN A 465 -9.13 -6.83 19.55
C ASN A 465 -7.84 -6.97 20.37
N PHE A 466 -7.80 -6.33 21.52
CA PHE A 466 -6.76 -6.54 22.51
C PHE A 466 -7.18 -7.72 23.40
N PHE A 467 -6.24 -8.58 23.80
CA PHE A 467 -6.39 -9.64 24.81
C PHE A 467 -6.80 -11.05 24.38
N ASP A 468 -7.20 -11.29 23.13
CA ASP A 468 -7.37 -12.65 22.57
C ASP A 468 -6.43 -12.88 21.37
N PRO A 469 -5.45 -13.79 21.45
CA PRO A 469 -4.59 -14.16 20.31
C PRO A 469 -5.37 -14.66 19.10
N ALA A 470 -6.55 -15.27 19.28
CA ALA A 470 -7.46 -15.61 18.19
C ALA A 470 -8.11 -14.36 17.55
N ALA A 471 -8.22 -13.25 18.29
CA ALA A 471 -8.65 -11.96 17.75
C ALA A 471 -7.50 -11.13 17.15
N GLN A 472 -6.24 -11.52 17.35
CA GLN A 472 -5.06 -10.99 16.63
C GLN A 472 -4.81 -11.68 15.29
N MET A 473 -5.35 -12.90 15.14
CA MET A 473 -5.57 -13.57 13.86
C MET A 473 -7.07 -13.61 13.58
N PRO A 474 -7.77 -12.47 13.58
CA PRO A 474 -9.20 -12.52 13.39
C PRO A 474 -9.44 -13.11 12.00
N ASP A 475 -10.29 -14.14 11.92
CA ASP A 475 -10.89 -14.62 10.67
C ASP A 475 -11.57 -13.46 9.90
N ILE A 476 -11.74 -12.33 10.59
CA ILE A 476 -12.51 -11.14 10.28
C ILE A 476 -11.69 -9.87 10.56
N ALA A 477 -10.37 -9.83 10.29
CA ALA A 477 -9.76 -8.54 9.96
C ALA A 477 -10.41 -8.12 8.64
N ASN A 478 -11.60 -7.54 8.73
CA ASN A 478 -12.46 -7.32 7.59
C ASN A 478 -11.97 -6.09 6.81
N TYR A 479 -10.75 -6.14 6.30
CA TYR A 479 -10.58 -5.61 4.95
C TYR A 479 -11.32 -6.60 4.06
N ALA A 480 -12.66 -6.50 4.01
CA ALA A 480 -13.55 -7.35 3.20
C ALA A 480 -13.08 -7.44 1.73
N ARG A 481 -12.21 -6.52 1.33
CA ARG A 481 -11.31 -6.55 0.18
C ARG A 481 -10.70 -7.94 -0.12
N TYR A 482 -10.25 -8.73 0.85
CA TYR A 482 -9.38 -9.88 0.56
C TYR A 482 -10.03 -11.24 0.89
N GLY A 483 -10.00 -12.17 -0.08
CA GLY A 483 -10.50 -13.54 0.13
C GLY A 483 -12.00 -13.64 0.32
N ASN A 484 -12.75 -12.63 -0.12
CA ASN A 484 -14.21 -12.62 -0.03
C ASN A 484 -14.82 -13.70 -0.94
N ALA A 485 -15.69 -14.54 -0.38
CA ALA A 485 -16.32 -15.63 -1.13
C ALA A 485 -17.16 -15.13 -2.31
N ALA A 486 -17.91 -14.02 -2.16
CA ALA A 486 -18.72 -13.47 -3.25
C ALA A 486 -17.83 -12.94 -4.39
N LEU A 487 -16.69 -12.32 -4.07
CA LEU A 487 -15.70 -11.88 -5.06
C LEU A 487 -15.10 -13.08 -5.79
N LEU A 488 -14.73 -14.15 -5.07
CA LEU A 488 -14.24 -15.39 -5.68
C LEU A 488 -15.29 -16.02 -6.60
N ASP A 489 -16.55 -16.08 -6.16
CA ASP A 489 -17.66 -16.58 -6.98
C ASP A 489 -17.85 -15.74 -8.24
N LEU A 490 -17.67 -14.41 -8.15
CA LEU A 490 -17.68 -13.53 -9.31
C LEU A 490 -16.50 -13.82 -10.24
N GLU A 491 -15.29 -13.99 -9.70
CA GLU A 491 -14.10 -14.29 -10.49
C GLU A 491 -14.26 -15.60 -11.27
N LEU A 492 -14.79 -16.65 -10.63
CA LEU A 492 -15.08 -17.94 -11.27
C LEU A 492 -16.15 -17.80 -12.35
N CYS A 493 -17.25 -17.09 -12.05
CA CYS A 493 -18.32 -16.83 -13.01
C CYS A 493 -17.81 -16.04 -14.23
N LEU A 494 -16.98 -15.02 -14.02
CA LEU A 494 -16.37 -14.26 -15.11
C LEU A 494 -15.38 -15.11 -15.91
N ALA A 495 -14.59 -15.96 -15.26
CA ALA A 495 -13.66 -16.86 -15.96
C ALA A 495 -14.41 -17.85 -16.85
N GLU A 496 -15.54 -18.39 -16.39
CA GLU A 496 -16.41 -19.26 -17.19
C GLU A 496 -17.08 -18.48 -18.33
N MET A 497 -17.71 -17.35 -18.03
CA MET A 497 -18.38 -16.49 -19.02
C MET A 497 -17.44 -16.09 -20.16
N LEU A 498 -16.20 -15.70 -19.83
CA LEU A 498 -15.18 -15.27 -20.80
C LEU A 498 -14.48 -16.43 -21.51
N GLY A 499 -14.67 -17.66 -21.06
CA GLY A 499 -14.11 -18.85 -21.70
C GLY A 499 -12.69 -19.19 -21.24
N PHE A 500 -12.27 -18.68 -20.08
CA PHE A 500 -10.96 -18.96 -19.49
C PHE A 500 -10.94 -20.14 -18.52
N ALA A 501 -12.10 -20.66 -18.11
CA ALA A 501 -12.22 -21.72 -17.11
C ALA A 501 -11.53 -23.05 -17.47
N ASN A 502 -11.25 -23.30 -18.75
CA ASN A 502 -10.61 -24.54 -19.23
C ASN A 502 -9.07 -24.45 -19.32
N HIS A 503 -8.48 -23.31 -18.95
CA HIS A 503 -7.04 -23.08 -19.01
C HIS A 503 -6.40 -23.06 -17.62
N ASP A 504 -5.09 -23.32 -17.53
CA ASP A 504 -4.33 -23.18 -16.28
C ASP A 504 -4.04 -21.70 -15.95
N VAL A 505 -5.12 -20.96 -15.74
CA VAL A 505 -5.13 -19.53 -15.49
C VAL A 505 -6.11 -19.19 -14.38
N GLU A 506 -5.93 -17.99 -13.84
CA GLU A 506 -6.78 -17.44 -12.82
C GLU A 506 -7.25 -16.04 -13.22
N LEU A 507 -8.52 -15.73 -12.96
CA LEU A 507 -9.08 -14.41 -13.19
C LEU A 507 -9.12 -13.62 -11.87
N LEU A 508 -8.55 -12.42 -11.90
CA LEU A 508 -8.53 -11.48 -10.79
C LEU A 508 -9.38 -10.26 -11.14
N ALA A 509 -10.50 -10.07 -10.43
CA ALA A 509 -11.31 -8.86 -10.57
C ALA A 509 -10.69 -7.66 -9.82
N THR A 510 -10.78 -6.48 -10.40
CA THR A 510 -10.23 -5.22 -9.90
C THR A 510 -11.28 -4.11 -9.95
N SER A 511 -11.04 -3.00 -9.25
CA SER A 511 -12.00 -1.89 -9.11
C SER A 511 -12.22 -1.06 -10.38
N SER A 512 -11.42 -1.23 -11.43
CA SER A 512 -11.58 -0.60 -12.75
C SER A 512 -10.64 -1.24 -13.79
N GLY A 513 -10.87 -0.99 -15.08
CA GLY A 513 -9.91 -1.38 -16.14
C GLY A 513 -8.50 -0.80 -15.92
N MET A 514 -8.40 0.45 -15.45
CA MET A 514 -7.09 1.03 -15.09
C MET A 514 -6.48 0.39 -13.85
N ALA A 515 -7.27 -0.09 -12.90
CA ALA A 515 -6.76 -0.88 -11.77
C ALA A 515 -6.23 -2.25 -12.22
N ALA A 516 -6.85 -2.86 -13.25
CA ALA A 516 -6.34 -4.07 -13.90
C ALA A 516 -5.01 -3.78 -14.61
N TYR A 517 -4.94 -2.71 -15.40
CA TYR A 517 -3.69 -2.27 -16.03
C TYR A 517 -2.58 -1.99 -15.00
N GLN A 518 -2.88 -1.22 -13.96
CA GLN A 518 -1.94 -0.90 -12.87
C GLN A 518 -1.38 -2.16 -12.21
N LEU A 519 -2.20 -3.21 -12.06
CA LEU A 519 -1.77 -4.48 -11.51
C LEU A 519 -0.75 -5.17 -12.43
N ILE A 520 -1.00 -5.19 -13.74
CA ILE A 520 -0.05 -5.71 -14.75
C ILE A 520 1.23 -4.88 -14.77
N GLU A 521 1.13 -3.56 -14.92
CA GLU A 521 2.29 -2.64 -14.96
C GLU A 521 3.15 -2.79 -13.71
N SER A 522 2.52 -2.76 -12.54
CA SER A 522 3.25 -2.89 -11.28
C SER A 522 3.94 -4.24 -11.15
N TYR A 523 3.37 -5.33 -11.70
CA TYR A 523 3.99 -6.65 -11.69
C TYR A 523 5.20 -6.67 -12.62
N LEU A 524 5.06 -6.14 -13.83
CA LEU A 524 6.16 -6.01 -14.78
C LEU A 524 7.33 -5.22 -14.18
N LEU A 525 7.06 -4.07 -13.57
CA LEU A 525 8.08 -3.22 -12.95
C LEU A 525 8.83 -3.87 -11.78
N ARG A 526 8.20 -4.81 -11.08
CA ARG A 526 8.80 -5.47 -9.91
C ARG A 526 9.52 -6.77 -10.26
N HIS A 527 9.07 -7.45 -11.31
CA HIS A 527 9.43 -8.85 -11.55
C HIS A 527 9.95 -9.13 -12.97
N VAL A 528 9.75 -8.23 -13.93
CA VAL A 528 10.06 -8.48 -15.35
C VAL A 528 11.04 -7.46 -15.92
N LEU A 529 10.71 -6.16 -15.79
CA LEU A 529 11.46 -5.05 -16.38
C LEU A 529 12.63 -4.63 -15.49
N GLN A 530 13.74 -4.29 -16.12
CA GLN A 530 14.92 -3.68 -15.52
C GLN A 530 15.18 -2.30 -16.13
N PRO A 531 15.89 -1.39 -15.43
CA PRO A 531 16.32 -0.12 -16.01
C PRO A 531 17.15 -0.34 -17.30
N GLY A 532 16.70 0.28 -18.40
CA GLY A 532 17.31 0.17 -19.73
C GLY A 532 16.58 -0.75 -20.69
N ASP A 533 15.66 -1.60 -20.19
CA ASP A 533 14.84 -2.48 -21.03
C ASP A 533 13.96 -1.69 -22.00
N THR A 534 13.60 -2.33 -23.11
CA THR A 534 12.67 -1.77 -24.11
C THR A 534 11.29 -2.43 -23.98
N VAL A 535 10.24 -1.61 -24.06
CA VAL A 535 8.84 -2.03 -24.21
C VAL A 535 8.37 -1.64 -25.61
N ALA A 536 7.80 -2.59 -26.33
CA ALA A 536 7.19 -2.38 -27.63
C ALA A 536 5.66 -2.34 -27.50
N CYS A 537 5.00 -1.56 -28.35
CA CYS A 537 3.55 -1.49 -28.41
C CYS A 537 3.05 -1.58 -29.87
N THR A 538 1.81 -2.05 -30.05
CA THR A 538 1.02 -1.80 -31.26
C THR A 538 0.93 -0.30 -31.57
N PRO A 539 0.57 0.10 -32.81
CA PRO A 539 0.45 1.52 -33.17
C PRO A 539 -0.53 2.32 -32.29
N TYR A 540 -1.46 1.61 -31.66
CA TYR A 540 -2.35 2.14 -30.66
C TYR A 540 -2.43 1.17 -29.47
N ILE A 541 -2.43 1.74 -28.27
CA ILE A 541 -2.90 1.15 -27.02
C ILE A 541 -3.72 2.23 -26.30
N TYR A 542 -4.46 1.85 -25.27
CA TYR A 542 -5.26 2.80 -24.48
C TYR A 542 -4.42 3.98 -23.94
N PHE A 543 -4.96 5.20 -23.99
CA PHE A 543 -4.13 6.40 -23.83
C PHE A 543 -3.57 6.59 -22.41
N GLU A 544 -4.33 6.31 -21.34
CA GLU A 544 -3.79 6.36 -19.98
C GLU A 544 -2.72 5.28 -19.77
N ALA A 545 -2.85 4.10 -20.39
CA ALA A 545 -1.82 3.07 -20.34
C ALA A 545 -0.54 3.53 -21.06
N ARG A 546 -0.68 4.18 -22.22
CA ARG A 546 0.46 4.79 -22.94
C ARG A 546 1.11 5.90 -22.12
N GLU A 547 0.32 6.79 -21.52
CA GLU A 547 0.82 7.89 -20.69
C GLU A 547 1.65 7.34 -19.51
N GLN A 548 1.14 6.30 -18.82
CA GLN A 548 1.87 5.63 -17.76
C GLN A 548 3.17 5.00 -18.25
N LEU A 549 3.14 4.19 -19.33
CA LEU A 549 4.35 3.57 -19.89
C LEU A 549 5.41 4.59 -20.31
N THR A 550 4.99 5.64 -21.03
CA THR A 550 5.91 6.66 -21.56
C THR A 550 6.44 7.61 -20.48
N SER A 551 5.78 7.66 -19.32
CA SER A 551 6.26 8.41 -18.15
C SER A 551 7.40 7.72 -17.38
N LEU A 552 7.66 6.44 -17.64
CA LEU A 552 8.70 5.66 -16.95
C LEU A 552 10.11 6.06 -17.47
N PRO A 553 10.93 6.80 -16.70
CA PRO A 553 12.17 7.38 -17.22
C PRO A 553 13.30 6.35 -17.43
N PHE A 554 13.12 5.14 -16.90
CA PHE A 554 14.13 4.07 -16.93
C PHE A 554 13.79 2.95 -17.93
N VAL A 555 12.71 3.05 -18.69
CA VAL A 555 12.30 2.08 -19.72
C VAL A 555 12.26 2.78 -21.08
N ARG A 556 12.79 2.16 -22.12
CA ARG A 556 12.68 2.67 -23.49
C ARG A 556 11.34 2.23 -24.09
N HIS A 557 10.68 3.11 -24.81
CA HIS A 557 9.41 2.80 -25.47
C HIS A 557 9.54 2.89 -26.99
N VAL A 558 9.10 1.85 -27.69
CA VAL A 558 9.05 1.80 -29.15
C VAL A 558 7.65 1.42 -29.62
N GLN A 559 7.26 1.87 -30.81
CA GLN A 559 5.94 1.65 -31.37
C GLN A 559 6.08 1.02 -32.76
N ALA A 560 5.28 -0.01 -33.04
CA ALA A 560 5.26 -0.65 -34.36
C ALA A 560 4.71 0.29 -35.45
N ALA A 561 5.12 0.01 -36.70
CA ALA A 561 4.68 0.79 -37.86
C ALA A 561 3.22 0.50 -38.26
N SER A 562 2.76 -0.74 -38.07
CA SER A 562 1.39 -1.16 -38.36
C SER A 562 0.89 -2.22 -37.37
N PHE A 563 -0.36 -2.65 -37.54
CA PHE A 563 -0.97 -3.72 -36.75
C PHE A 563 -0.66 -5.13 -37.30
N HIS A 564 0.09 -5.25 -38.40
CA HIS A 564 0.48 -6.54 -38.96
C HIS A 564 1.44 -7.29 -38.01
N PRO A 565 1.23 -8.60 -37.77
CA PRO A 565 2.11 -9.41 -36.91
C PRO A 565 3.60 -9.35 -37.29
N SER A 566 3.93 -9.26 -38.58
CA SER A 566 5.31 -9.10 -39.05
C SER A 566 6.00 -7.86 -38.51
N ASP A 567 5.30 -6.72 -38.47
CA ASP A 567 5.85 -5.45 -38.01
C ASP A 567 6.00 -5.45 -36.49
N LEU A 568 5.08 -6.12 -35.78
CA LEU A 568 5.16 -6.33 -34.33
C LEU A 568 6.37 -7.19 -33.96
N VAL A 569 6.60 -8.29 -34.69
CA VAL A 569 7.76 -9.15 -34.48
C VAL A 569 9.05 -8.40 -34.80
N GLN A 570 9.07 -7.68 -35.92
CA GLN A 570 10.22 -6.90 -36.36
C GLN A 570 10.61 -5.83 -35.33
N ILE A 571 9.67 -5.02 -34.83
CA ILE A 571 10.01 -3.97 -33.86
C ILE A 571 10.54 -4.55 -32.55
N VAL A 572 9.99 -5.68 -32.11
CA VAL A 572 10.40 -6.39 -30.89
C VAL A 572 11.82 -6.94 -31.02
N GLU A 573 12.13 -7.60 -32.12
CA GLU A 573 13.45 -8.20 -32.35
C GLU A 573 14.53 -7.15 -32.63
N GLN A 574 14.20 -6.09 -33.40
CA GLN A 574 15.16 -5.02 -33.73
C GLN A 574 15.58 -4.19 -32.51
N ASN A 575 14.70 -4.03 -31.52
CA ASN A 575 14.95 -3.19 -30.35
C ASN A 575 15.15 -3.99 -29.07
N ASP A 576 15.24 -5.32 -29.20
CA ASP A 576 15.31 -6.27 -28.10
C ASP A 576 14.26 -6.01 -27.00
N ALA A 577 13.02 -5.81 -27.42
CA ALA A 577 11.94 -5.46 -26.49
C ALA A 577 11.55 -6.64 -25.58
N ARG A 578 11.58 -6.39 -24.27
CA ARG A 578 11.28 -7.38 -23.23
C ARG A 578 9.79 -7.70 -23.14
N VAL A 579 8.96 -6.69 -23.39
CA VAL A 579 7.50 -6.76 -23.30
C VAL A 579 6.90 -6.17 -24.57
N LEU A 580 5.91 -6.86 -25.13
CA LEU A 580 5.05 -6.36 -26.20
C LEU A 580 3.63 -6.14 -25.66
N PHE A 581 3.13 -4.90 -25.69
CA PHE A 581 1.73 -4.58 -25.45
C PHE A 581 0.94 -4.65 -26.75
N VAL A 582 -0.18 -5.37 -26.73
CA VAL A 582 -1.05 -5.58 -27.88
C VAL A 582 -2.49 -5.25 -27.50
N ASP A 583 -3.06 -4.30 -28.21
CA ASP A 583 -4.50 -4.07 -28.27
C ASP A 583 -5.04 -4.81 -29.52
N PRO A 584 -5.73 -5.95 -29.39
CA PRO A 584 -6.15 -6.77 -30.53
C PRO A 584 -7.11 -6.07 -31.47
N VAL A 585 -7.85 -5.06 -30.99
CA VAL A 585 -8.76 -4.24 -31.79
C VAL A 585 -8.64 -2.80 -31.31
N ALA A 586 -7.90 -1.97 -32.03
CA ALA A 586 -7.67 -0.59 -31.61
C ALA A 586 -8.96 0.24 -31.64
N ASN A 587 -9.24 0.97 -30.55
CA ASN A 587 -10.37 1.90 -30.46
C ASN A 587 -10.10 3.23 -31.19
N ILE A 588 -9.71 3.17 -32.46
CA ILE A 588 -9.52 4.30 -33.37
C ILE A 588 -10.38 4.13 -34.62
N ALA A 589 -10.49 5.17 -35.44
CA ALA A 589 -11.24 5.11 -36.69
C ALA A 589 -10.75 3.95 -37.58
N GLY A 590 -11.68 3.13 -38.06
CA GLY A 590 -11.38 1.93 -38.85
C GLY A 590 -11.30 0.64 -38.04
N LEU A 591 -11.11 0.71 -36.70
CA LEU A 591 -10.96 -0.44 -35.81
C LEU A 591 -9.92 -1.47 -36.29
N PRO A 592 -8.67 -1.05 -36.60
CA PRO A 592 -7.67 -2.00 -37.07
C PRO A 592 -7.39 -3.05 -35.99
N SER A 593 -7.23 -4.29 -36.43
CA SER A 593 -7.03 -5.45 -35.56
C SER A 593 -5.68 -6.13 -35.81
N VAL A 594 -5.24 -6.90 -34.82
CA VAL A 594 -4.05 -7.76 -34.92
C VAL A 594 -4.51 -9.21 -35.07
N ASP A 595 -3.98 -9.91 -36.09
CA ASP A 595 -4.15 -11.36 -36.19
C ASP A 595 -3.26 -12.06 -35.16
N LEU A 596 -3.84 -12.35 -34.00
CA LEU A 596 -3.15 -13.04 -32.90
C LEU A 596 -2.81 -14.51 -33.23
N ARG A 597 -3.51 -15.14 -34.18
CA ARG A 597 -3.18 -16.51 -34.61
C ARG A 597 -1.90 -16.50 -35.43
N GLU A 598 -1.78 -15.58 -36.38
CA GLU A 598 -0.54 -15.41 -37.14
C GLU A 598 0.61 -15.02 -36.19
N LEU A 599 0.40 -14.08 -35.26
CA LEU A 599 1.41 -13.71 -34.25
C LEU A 599 1.85 -14.91 -33.41
N ALA A 600 0.91 -15.73 -32.93
CA ALA A 600 1.23 -16.95 -32.18
C ALA A 600 2.04 -17.94 -33.02
N SER A 601 1.71 -18.11 -34.31
CA SER A 601 2.42 -19.03 -35.22
C SER A 601 3.89 -18.65 -35.45
N ILE A 602 4.24 -17.35 -35.31
CA ILE A 602 5.61 -16.85 -35.47
C ILE A 602 6.40 -16.90 -34.15
N THR A 603 5.71 -16.68 -33.02
CA THR A 603 6.37 -16.40 -31.73
C THR A 603 6.38 -17.59 -30.78
N VAL A 604 5.34 -18.43 -30.76
CA VAL A 604 5.22 -19.53 -29.79
C VAL A 604 6.21 -20.63 -30.12
N GLY A 605 7.03 -21.01 -29.14
CA GLY A 605 8.08 -22.01 -29.31
C GLY A 605 9.32 -21.52 -30.05
N ASN A 606 9.35 -20.26 -30.47
CA ASN A 606 10.53 -19.63 -31.05
C ASN A 606 11.55 -19.28 -29.93
N PRO A 607 12.79 -19.79 -29.98
CA PRO A 607 13.80 -19.51 -28.96
C PRO A 607 14.10 -18.01 -28.77
N ALA A 608 13.96 -17.19 -29.81
CA ALA A 608 14.16 -15.74 -29.74
C ALA A 608 13.11 -15.02 -28.87
N TRP A 609 12.01 -15.70 -28.53
CA TRP A 609 10.90 -15.20 -27.72
C TRP A 609 10.83 -15.88 -26.33
N SER A 610 11.84 -16.66 -25.97
CA SER A 610 11.86 -17.48 -24.74
C SER A 610 11.82 -16.67 -23.43
N ASP A 611 12.25 -15.43 -23.45
CA ASP A 611 12.32 -14.55 -22.28
C ASP A 611 11.42 -13.31 -22.39
N ARG A 612 10.55 -13.27 -23.41
CA ARG A 612 9.68 -12.15 -23.72
C ARG A 612 8.28 -12.34 -23.14
N TRP A 613 7.62 -11.20 -22.87
CA TRP A 613 6.26 -11.15 -22.35
C TRP A 613 5.32 -10.47 -23.34
N LEU A 614 4.10 -10.97 -23.39
CA LEU A 614 3.00 -10.42 -24.18
C LEU A 614 1.93 -9.93 -23.21
N VAL A 615 1.52 -8.67 -23.33
CA VAL A 615 0.42 -8.09 -22.54
C VAL A 615 -0.72 -7.74 -23.49
N ILE A 616 -1.88 -8.33 -23.26
CA ILE A 616 -3.04 -8.20 -24.14
C ILE A 616 -4.13 -7.41 -23.44
N ASP A 617 -4.56 -6.31 -24.06
CA ASP A 617 -5.74 -5.55 -23.67
C ASP A 617 -6.98 -6.11 -24.38
N GLY A 618 -7.74 -6.95 -23.69
CA GLY A 618 -8.94 -7.59 -24.26
C GLY A 618 -10.14 -6.66 -24.40
N THR A 619 -10.05 -5.41 -23.92
CA THR A 619 -11.20 -4.53 -23.72
C THR A 619 -12.06 -4.44 -24.97
N MET A 620 -11.49 -4.37 -26.17
CA MET A 620 -12.29 -4.16 -27.36
C MET A 620 -13.13 -5.36 -27.82
N VAL A 621 -12.77 -6.59 -27.41
CA VAL A 621 -13.37 -7.86 -27.85
C VAL A 621 -13.41 -8.89 -26.71
N SER A 622 -13.94 -8.48 -25.56
CA SER A 622 -14.00 -9.30 -24.34
C SER A 622 -14.62 -10.67 -24.55
N GLY A 623 -13.90 -11.74 -24.18
CA GLY A 623 -14.37 -13.13 -24.32
C GLY A 623 -14.55 -13.62 -25.77
N GLY A 624 -14.21 -12.78 -26.76
CA GLY A 624 -14.28 -13.10 -28.17
C GLY A 624 -13.07 -13.88 -28.67
N ILE A 625 -11.90 -13.72 -28.02
CA ILE A 625 -10.66 -14.40 -28.42
C ILE A 625 -10.19 -15.34 -27.30
N ASP A 626 -9.95 -16.60 -27.64
CA ASP A 626 -9.33 -17.56 -26.73
C ASP A 626 -7.80 -17.38 -26.70
N ILE A 627 -7.35 -16.38 -25.94
CA ILE A 627 -5.95 -15.97 -25.83
C ILE A 627 -5.05 -17.10 -25.35
N PHE A 628 -5.48 -17.87 -24.34
CA PHE A 628 -4.64 -18.91 -23.74
C PHE A 628 -4.65 -20.23 -24.52
N ARG A 629 -5.54 -20.40 -25.51
CA ARG A 629 -5.35 -21.41 -26.56
C ARG A 629 -4.24 -21.03 -27.52
N LEU A 630 -4.10 -19.74 -27.85
CA LEU A 630 -3.07 -19.24 -28.76
C LEU A 630 -1.70 -19.12 -28.07
N PHE A 631 -1.68 -18.71 -26.81
CA PHE A 631 -0.48 -18.57 -25.97
C PHE A 631 -0.64 -19.37 -24.66
N PRO A 632 -0.46 -20.71 -24.71
CA PRO A 632 -0.73 -21.56 -23.55
C PRO A 632 0.15 -21.23 -22.34
N PRO A 633 -0.38 -21.30 -21.10
CA PRO A 633 0.41 -21.17 -19.89
C PRO A 633 1.59 -22.15 -19.89
N GLY A 634 2.77 -21.66 -19.47
CA GLY A 634 4.01 -22.45 -19.49
C GLY A 634 4.77 -22.45 -20.82
N THR A 635 4.21 -21.85 -21.88
CA THR A 635 4.92 -21.57 -23.13
C THR A 635 5.55 -20.19 -23.16
N THR A 636 6.33 -19.91 -24.20
CA THR A 636 6.97 -18.62 -24.45
C THR A 636 6.58 -18.10 -25.84
N PRO A 637 6.26 -16.79 -25.99
CA PRO A 637 6.30 -15.74 -24.97
C PRO A 637 5.21 -15.89 -23.90
N ARG A 638 5.47 -15.35 -22.70
CA ARG A 638 4.53 -15.44 -21.58
C ARG A 638 3.42 -14.41 -21.72
N ALA A 639 2.18 -14.86 -21.80
CA ALA A 639 1.02 -13.98 -21.96
C ALA A 639 0.41 -13.56 -20.61
N LEU A 640 0.09 -12.28 -20.50
CA LEU A 640 -0.77 -11.69 -19.49
C LEU A 640 -1.94 -11.01 -20.20
N TYR A 641 -3.14 -11.14 -19.64
CA TYR A 641 -4.34 -10.54 -20.19
C TYR A 641 -4.96 -9.61 -19.17
N TYR A 642 -5.43 -8.45 -19.61
CA TYR A 642 -6.28 -7.60 -18.80
C TYR A 642 -7.35 -6.94 -19.67
N GLU A 643 -8.45 -6.53 -19.06
CA GLU A 643 -9.44 -5.70 -19.75
C GLU A 643 -10.31 -4.92 -18.77
N SER A 644 -10.97 -3.89 -19.31
CA SER A 644 -12.04 -3.19 -18.62
C SER A 644 -13.32 -4.03 -18.60
N ALA A 645 -13.85 -4.27 -17.40
CA ALA A 645 -15.12 -4.96 -17.21
C ALA A 645 -16.33 -4.10 -17.62
N SER A 646 -16.09 -2.86 -18.06
CA SER A 646 -17.13 -1.90 -18.48
C SER A 646 -17.90 -2.37 -19.72
N LYS A 647 -17.42 -3.38 -20.46
CA LYS A 647 -18.14 -3.98 -21.59
C LYS A 647 -19.19 -5.00 -21.17
N TYR A 648 -19.04 -5.58 -19.99
CA TYR A 648 -20.07 -6.40 -19.35
C TYR A 648 -21.22 -5.54 -18.78
N ALA A 649 -21.19 -4.21 -19.01
CA ALA A 649 -22.21 -3.23 -18.59
C ALA A 649 -23.65 -3.68 -18.85
N GLN A 650 -23.85 -4.50 -19.86
CA GLN A 650 -25.12 -5.02 -20.35
C GLN A 650 -25.75 -6.07 -19.44
N LEU A 651 -24.96 -6.72 -18.62
CA LEU A 651 -25.52 -7.58 -17.61
C LEU A 651 -25.98 -6.73 -16.39
N GLY A 652 -25.54 -5.46 -16.25
CA GLY A 652 -25.79 -4.60 -15.09
C GLY A 652 -24.54 -3.87 -14.54
N LEU A 653 -23.50 -3.68 -15.36
CA LEU A 653 -22.15 -3.26 -14.93
C LEU A 653 -21.75 -1.84 -15.35
N ASP A 654 -22.67 -1.06 -15.93
CA ASP A 654 -22.55 0.40 -15.98
C ASP A 654 -22.74 1.04 -14.58
N LEU A 655 -23.05 0.21 -13.58
CA LEU A 655 -23.32 0.58 -12.19
C LEU A 655 -22.09 0.66 -11.33
N GLN A 656 -21.03 -0.04 -11.75
CA GLN A 656 -19.84 -0.25 -10.96
C GLN A 656 -18.66 -0.51 -11.89
N MET A 657 -17.67 0.38 -11.83
CA MET A 657 -16.41 0.13 -12.53
C MET A 657 -15.76 -1.15 -12.00
N ALA A 658 -15.23 -1.93 -12.93
CA ALA A 658 -14.34 -3.04 -12.65
C ALA A 658 -13.37 -3.24 -13.82
N GLY A 659 -12.33 -4.01 -13.55
CA GLY A 659 -11.44 -4.58 -14.55
C GLY A 659 -11.15 -6.02 -14.21
N VAL A 660 -10.60 -6.78 -15.14
CA VAL A 660 -10.16 -8.16 -14.89
C VAL A 660 -8.73 -8.32 -15.39
N CYS A 661 -7.95 -9.11 -14.66
CA CYS A 661 -6.66 -9.63 -15.13
C CYS A 661 -6.78 -11.15 -15.20
N VAL A 662 -6.36 -11.76 -16.31
CA VAL A 662 -6.27 -13.21 -16.42
C VAL A 662 -4.80 -13.58 -16.54
N ILE A 663 -4.36 -14.43 -15.62
CA ILE A 663 -2.94 -14.65 -15.32
C ILE A 663 -2.67 -16.15 -15.22
N PRO A 664 -1.49 -16.66 -15.63
CA PRO A 664 -1.12 -18.05 -15.36
C PRO A 664 -1.18 -18.37 -13.87
N THR A 665 -1.70 -19.54 -13.50
CA THR A 665 -1.87 -19.97 -12.09
C THR A 665 -0.55 -19.87 -11.30
N ALA A 666 0.59 -20.15 -11.95
CA ALA A 666 1.92 -20.02 -11.36
C ALA A 666 2.25 -18.61 -10.82
N LEU A 667 1.58 -17.56 -11.32
CA LEU A 667 1.78 -16.17 -10.89
C LEU A 667 0.76 -15.71 -9.83
N SER A 668 -0.25 -16.54 -9.53
CA SER A 668 -1.38 -16.19 -8.67
C SER A 668 -0.96 -15.61 -7.32
N THR A 669 -0.03 -16.28 -6.61
CA THR A 669 0.44 -15.82 -5.29
C THR A 669 0.99 -14.39 -5.33
N HIS A 670 1.80 -14.08 -6.35
CA HIS A 670 2.42 -12.76 -6.50
C HIS A 670 1.37 -11.70 -6.84
N LEU A 671 0.52 -11.97 -7.84
CA LEU A 671 -0.46 -11.01 -8.34
C LEU A 671 -1.64 -10.81 -7.39
N ARG A 672 -2.09 -11.83 -6.64
CA ARG A 672 -3.06 -11.67 -5.54
C ARG A 672 -2.50 -10.79 -4.42
N LEU A 673 -1.25 -11.03 -4.01
CA LEU A 673 -0.56 -10.22 -3.01
C LEU A 673 -0.39 -8.77 -3.49
N GLN A 674 -0.06 -8.59 -4.76
CA GLN A 674 0.14 -7.29 -5.35
C GLN A 674 -1.17 -6.52 -5.53
N ARG A 675 -2.23 -7.18 -5.98
CA ARG A 675 -3.59 -6.63 -6.03
C ARG A 675 -4.04 -6.15 -4.66
N ARG A 676 -3.75 -6.94 -3.62
CA ARG A 676 -3.96 -6.56 -2.22
C ARG A 676 -3.20 -5.29 -1.85
N ASN A 677 -1.89 -5.27 -2.09
CA ASN A 677 -1.02 -4.19 -1.63
C ASN A 677 -1.19 -2.88 -2.42
N THR A 678 -1.62 -2.95 -3.67
CA THR A 678 -1.89 -1.78 -4.53
C THR A 678 -3.30 -1.22 -4.34
N GLY A 679 -4.17 -1.91 -3.59
CA GLY A 679 -5.54 -1.48 -3.36
C GLY A 679 -6.44 -1.55 -4.59
N THR A 680 -6.02 -2.29 -5.63
CA THR A 680 -6.73 -2.43 -6.92
C THR A 680 -7.92 -3.41 -6.83
N VAL A 681 -8.15 -4.01 -5.67
CA VAL A 681 -9.24 -4.97 -5.41
C VAL A 681 -10.63 -4.40 -5.67
N LEU A 682 -11.50 -5.22 -6.26
CA LEU A 682 -12.94 -4.99 -6.31
C LEU A 682 -13.58 -5.29 -4.94
N TYR A 683 -14.29 -4.32 -4.38
CA TYR A 683 -14.89 -4.44 -3.05
C TYR A 683 -16.10 -5.39 -3.05
N PRO A 684 -16.36 -6.18 -1.99
CA PRO A 684 -17.49 -7.12 -1.95
C PRO A 684 -18.86 -6.50 -2.18
N GLU A 685 -19.07 -5.26 -1.78
CA GLU A 685 -20.33 -4.54 -1.93
C GLU A 685 -20.54 -4.14 -3.39
N ALA A 686 -19.43 -3.90 -4.10
CA ALA A 686 -19.40 -3.71 -5.54
C ALA A 686 -19.80 -5.02 -6.24
N VAL A 687 -19.34 -6.18 -5.75
CA VAL A 687 -19.64 -7.53 -6.31
C VAL A 687 -21.13 -7.82 -6.37
N ALA A 688 -21.91 -7.36 -5.39
CA ALA A 688 -23.37 -7.56 -5.35
C ALA A 688 -24.11 -6.95 -6.54
N ARG A 689 -23.50 -5.94 -7.18
CA ARG A 689 -24.02 -5.25 -8.36
C ARG A 689 -23.66 -5.97 -9.65
N PHE A 690 -22.87 -7.05 -9.54
CA PHE A 690 -22.51 -7.85 -10.68
C PHE A 690 -23.57 -8.93 -10.91
N PRO A 691 -24.25 -8.88 -12.06
CA PRO A 691 -25.15 -9.94 -12.52
C PRO A 691 -24.38 -11.25 -12.69
N ARG A 692 -25.11 -12.35 -12.59
CA ARG A 692 -24.60 -13.69 -12.92
C ARG A 692 -25.17 -14.06 -14.29
N ALA A 693 -24.30 -14.26 -15.27
CA ALA A 693 -24.66 -14.77 -16.58
C ALA A 693 -23.74 -15.93 -16.93
N ASP A 694 -24.31 -16.95 -17.56
CA ASP A 694 -23.53 -18.02 -18.15
C ASP A 694 -22.92 -17.58 -19.49
N ARG A 695 -21.99 -18.39 -20.00
CA ARG A 695 -21.28 -18.12 -21.24
C ARG A 695 -22.18 -18.11 -22.46
N GLU A 696 -23.19 -18.99 -22.53
CA GLU A 696 -24.08 -19.10 -23.69
C GLU A 696 -24.91 -17.82 -23.85
N THR A 697 -25.55 -17.36 -22.77
CA THR A 697 -26.30 -16.10 -22.73
C THR A 697 -25.41 -14.90 -23.11
N PHE A 698 -24.18 -14.85 -22.60
CA PHE A 698 -23.22 -13.79 -22.95
C PHE A 698 -22.88 -13.81 -24.44
N LEU A 699 -22.55 -14.98 -24.99
CA LEU A 699 -22.14 -15.13 -26.38
C LEU A 699 -23.29 -14.83 -27.35
N ASP A 700 -24.49 -15.35 -27.14
CA ASP A 700 -25.67 -15.08 -27.98
C ASP A 700 -25.91 -13.59 -28.14
N ARG A 701 -25.76 -12.86 -27.02
CA ARG A 701 -25.92 -11.41 -27.00
C ARG A 701 -24.80 -10.71 -27.77
N MET A 702 -23.54 -11.08 -27.53
CA MET A 702 -22.39 -10.49 -28.22
C MET A 702 -22.41 -10.79 -29.72
N GLN A 703 -22.89 -11.96 -30.12
CA GLN A 703 -23.11 -12.33 -31.52
C GLN A 703 -24.23 -11.50 -32.15
N THR A 704 -25.33 -11.29 -31.44
CA THR A 704 -26.42 -10.39 -31.89
C THR A 704 -25.88 -8.98 -32.15
N MET A 705 -25.11 -8.42 -31.22
CA MET A 705 -24.50 -7.11 -31.39
C MET A 705 -23.51 -7.05 -32.54
N SER A 706 -22.73 -8.12 -32.74
CA SER A 706 -21.77 -8.20 -33.85
C SER A 706 -22.49 -8.26 -35.18
N ALA A 707 -23.55 -9.06 -35.29
CA ALA A 707 -24.40 -9.12 -36.47
C ALA A 707 -25.07 -7.78 -36.75
N ASN A 708 -25.60 -7.12 -35.71
CA ASN A 708 -26.19 -5.78 -35.83
C ASN A 708 -25.14 -4.74 -36.24
N ALA A 709 -23.91 -4.80 -35.72
CA ALA A 709 -22.85 -3.86 -36.08
C ALA A 709 -22.42 -4.03 -37.54
N SER A 710 -22.24 -5.27 -38.01
CA SER A 710 -21.98 -5.55 -39.42
C SER A 710 -23.16 -5.13 -40.31
N ALA A 711 -24.41 -5.39 -39.90
CA ALA A 711 -25.59 -4.95 -40.65
C ALA A 711 -25.70 -3.42 -40.75
N PHE A 712 -25.50 -2.71 -39.64
CA PHE A 712 -25.49 -1.25 -39.60
C PHE A 712 -24.41 -0.67 -40.51
N ALA A 713 -23.18 -1.16 -40.39
CA ALA A 713 -22.06 -0.73 -41.23
C ALA A 713 -22.29 -1.05 -42.71
N HIS A 714 -22.84 -2.23 -43.01
CA HIS A 714 -23.20 -2.64 -44.37
C HIS A 714 -24.25 -1.71 -44.98
N SER A 715 -25.33 -1.39 -44.26
CA SER A 715 -26.36 -0.45 -44.73
C SER A 715 -25.79 0.92 -45.08
N LEU A 716 -24.87 1.45 -44.28
CA LEU A 716 -24.19 2.72 -44.58
C LEU A 716 -23.28 2.60 -45.82
N ARG A 717 -22.56 1.48 -45.97
CA ARG A 717 -21.70 1.23 -47.13
C ARG A 717 -22.47 1.04 -48.44
N LEU A 718 -23.71 0.57 -48.38
CA LEU A 718 -24.59 0.42 -49.55
C LEU A 718 -25.03 1.77 -50.14
N VAL A 719 -24.96 2.87 -49.38
CA VAL A 719 -25.32 4.21 -49.84
C VAL A 719 -24.13 4.82 -50.63
N PRO A 720 -24.19 4.91 -51.97
CA PRO A 720 -22.98 5.15 -52.78
C PRO A 720 -22.34 6.52 -52.57
N TRP A 721 -23.15 7.54 -52.27
CA TRP A 721 -22.64 8.88 -51.98
C TRP A 721 -21.99 8.95 -50.60
N LEU A 722 -22.48 8.18 -49.63
CA LEU A 722 -21.99 8.18 -48.25
C LEU A 722 -20.59 7.57 -48.19
N GLY A 723 -20.37 6.44 -48.88
CA GLY A 723 -19.05 5.79 -48.95
C GLY A 723 -17.95 6.62 -49.62
N LYS A 724 -18.30 7.66 -50.39
CA LYS A 724 -17.32 8.63 -50.93
C LYS A 724 -16.94 9.73 -49.94
N ARG A 725 -17.70 9.89 -48.86
CA ARG A 725 -17.53 10.95 -47.85
C ARG A 725 -17.09 10.39 -46.50
N LEU A 726 -17.37 9.11 -46.20
CA LEU A 726 -17.13 8.50 -44.90
C LEU A 726 -16.38 7.17 -45.01
N ALA A 727 -15.35 7.04 -44.18
CA ALA A 727 -14.78 5.76 -43.80
C ALA A 727 -15.65 5.12 -42.69
N VAL A 728 -16.18 3.93 -42.98
CA VAL A 728 -16.99 3.13 -42.04
C VAL A 728 -16.18 1.93 -41.57
N GLY A 729 -15.75 1.95 -40.30
CA GLY A 729 -14.98 0.88 -39.66
C GLY A 729 -15.85 -0.02 -38.78
N VAL A 730 -15.72 -1.33 -38.95
CA VAL A 730 -16.33 -2.40 -38.15
C VAL A 730 -15.43 -3.63 -38.27
N VAL A 731 -15.40 -4.49 -37.25
CA VAL A 731 -14.70 -5.78 -37.30
C VAL A 731 -15.64 -6.79 -37.98
N ASP A 732 -15.42 -7.10 -39.26
CA ASP A 732 -16.29 -7.99 -40.05
C ASP A 732 -15.70 -9.40 -40.26
N ASP A 733 -14.39 -9.53 -40.10
CA ASP A 733 -13.59 -10.73 -40.40
C ASP A 733 -13.34 -11.63 -39.18
N TRP A 734 -14.00 -11.35 -38.06
CA TRP A 734 -13.83 -12.06 -36.78
C TRP A 734 -14.03 -13.58 -36.89
N THR A 735 -14.91 -14.04 -37.79
CA THR A 735 -15.09 -15.49 -38.07
C THR A 735 -13.86 -16.12 -38.72
N HIS A 736 -13.16 -15.40 -39.61
CA HIS A 736 -11.92 -15.86 -40.24
C HIS A 736 -10.77 -15.91 -39.22
N ASN A 737 -10.79 -14.99 -38.24
CA ASN A 737 -9.85 -14.93 -37.13
C ASN A 737 -10.19 -15.91 -35.99
N ASP A 738 -11.24 -16.73 -36.15
CA ASP A 738 -11.72 -17.72 -35.17
C ASP A 738 -12.03 -17.11 -33.80
N TRP A 739 -12.64 -15.93 -33.86
CA TRP A 739 -13.21 -15.26 -32.71
C TRP A 739 -14.66 -15.70 -32.54
N SER A 740 -15.14 -15.71 -31.30
CA SER A 740 -16.53 -16.05 -30.98
C SER A 740 -17.51 -14.93 -31.37
N HIS A 741 -17.02 -13.69 -31.51
CA HIS A 741 -17.78 -12.51 -31.97
C HIS A 741 -16.82 -11.37 -32.37
N GLY A 742 -17.29 -10.38 -33.15
CA GLY A 742 -16.53 -9.19 -33.57
C GLY A 742 -16.68 -7.97 -32.65
N GLY A 743 -17.62 -8.03 -31.71
CA GLY A 743 -17.98 -6.89 -30.86
C GLY A 743 -19.00 -5.96 -31.53
N GLY A 744 -19.45 -4.94 -30.80
CA GLY A 744 -20.56 -4.07 -31.23
C GLY A 744 -20.16 -2.64 -31.58
N VAL A 745 -18.93 -2.39 -32.05
CA VAL A 745 -18.45 -1.02 -32.31
C VAL A 745 -18.41 -0.74 -33.80
N VAL A 746 -18.98 0.40 -34.20
CA VAL A 746 -18.87 0.95 -35.56
C VAL A 746 -18.29 2.36 -35.46
N THR A 747 -17.31 2.68 -36.30
CA THR A 747 -16.66 3.99 -36.35
C THR A 747 -16.92 4.68 -37.67
N LEU A 748 -17.19 5.98 -37.64
CA LEU A 748 -17.40 6.80 -38.82
C LEU A 748 -16.45 8.00 -38.80
N LYS A 749 -15.64 8.13 -39.84
CA LYS A 749 -14.72 9.25 -40.03
C LYS A 749 -14.95 9.88 -41.40
N PHE A 750 -15.16 11.19 -41.45
CA PHE A 750 -15.30 11.93 -42.70
C PHE A 750 -13.95 11.98 -43.45
N HIS A 751 -13.97 11.99 -44.79
CA HIS A 751 -12.76 12.19 -45.58
C HIS A 751 -12.36 13.67 -45.66
N GLU A 752 -13.31 14.58 -45.52
CA GLU A 752 -13.09 16.01 -45.62
C GLU A 752 -12.43 16.60 -44.37
N THR A 753 -11.43 17.45 -44.62
CA THR A 753 -10.74 18.19 -43.57
C THR A 753 -11.71 19.18 -42.90
N GLY A 754 -11.70 19.23 -41.58
CA GLY A 754 -12.54 20.14 -40.80
C GLY A 754 -13.91 19.59 -40.40
N LEU A 755 -14.38 18.46 -40.95
CA LEU A 755 -15.63 17.82 -40.49
C LEU A 755 -15.43 16.89 -39.28
N ASN A 756 -14.21 16.39 -39.10
CA ASN A 756 -13.82 15.55 -37.96
C ASN A 756 -13.37 16.39 -36.76
N ASN A 757 -14.17 17.38 -36.36
CA ASN A 757 -13.93 18.14 -35.13
C ASN A 757 -15.10 17.96 -34.17
N ARG A 758 -14.84 18.14 -32.87
CA ARG A 758 -15.80 17.82 -31.82
C ARG A 758 -17.11 18.60 -31.97
N ASP A 759 -17.06 19.89 -32.28
CA ASP A 759 -18.26 20.73 -32.36
C ASP A 759 -19.16 20.31 -33.54
N VAL A 760 -18.55 19.98 -34.68
CA VAL A 760 -19.28 19.48 -35.86
C VAL A 760 -19.91 18.12 -35.55
N LEU A 761 -19.13 17.19 -35.01
CA LEU A 761 -19.62 15.85 -34.68
C LEU A 761 -20.72 15.88 -33.61
N GLU A 762 -20.62 16.74 -32.60
CA GLU A 762 -21.65 16.91 -31.57
C GLU A 762 -22.92 17.57 -32.13
N SER A 763 -22.78 18.54 -33.03
CA SER A 763 -23.94 19.12 -33.75
C SER A 763 -24.65 18.08 -34.63
N LEU A 764 -23.90 17.15 -35.25
CA LEU A 764 -24.46 16.02 -35.98
C LEU A 764 -25.22 15.07 -35.04
N ILE A 765 -24.64 14.74 -33.88
CA ILE A 765 -25.28 13.91 -32.85
C ILE A 765 -26.58 14.56 -32.37
N GLU A 766 -26.61 15.86 -32.10
CA GLU A 766 -27.83 16.56 -31.66
C GLU A 766 -28.97 16.45 -32.68
N ARG A 767 -28.65 16.60 -33.97
CA ARG A 767 -29.62 16.44 -35.06
C ARG A 767 -30.10 15.00 -35.17
N LEU A 768 -29.19 14.04 -35.09
CA LEU A 768 -29.51 12.62 -35.12
C LEU A 768 -30.45 12.25 -33.96
N MET A 769 -30.16 12.73 -32.75
CA MET A 769 -31.00 12.50 -31.57
C MET A 769 -32.40 13.10 -31.74
N LYS A 770 -32.52 14.26 -32.38
CA LYS A 770 -33.83 14.87 -32.70
C LYS A 770 -34.61 14.01 -33.70
N MET A 771 -33.96 13.54 -34.76
CA MET A 771 -34.58 12.68 -35.78
C MET A 771 -34.99 11.32 -35.20
N ALA A 772 -34.14 10.71 -34.38
CA ALA A 772 -34.43 9.45 -33.69
C ALA A 772 -35.69 9.58 -32.81
N ARG A 773 -35.82 10.66 -32.03
CA ARG A 773 -37.02 10.93 -31.23
C ARG A 773 -38.28 11.10 -32.08
N LEU A 774 -38.19 11.81 -33.20
CA LEU A 774 -39.33 12.03 -34.10
C LEU A 774 -39.83 10.72 -34.73
N ARG A 775 -38.92 9.77 -35.00
CA ARG A 775 -39.25 8.49 -35.62
C ARG A 775 -39.42 7.33 -34.64
N GLY A 776 -39.31 7.59 -33.34
CA GLY A 776 -39.42 6.55 -32.30
C GLY A 776 -38.29 5.51 -32.35
N ILE A 777 -37.11 5.88 -32.84
CA ILE A 777 -35.94 5.00 -32.89
C ILE A 777 -35.17 5.12 -31.57
N PRO A 778 -34.91 4.00 -30.87
CA PRO A 778 -34.17 4.02 -29.62
C PRO A 778 -32.69 4.31 -29.91
N LEU A 779 -32.20 5.47 -29.44
CA LEU A 779 -30.81 5.90 -29.58
C LEU A 779 -30.43 6.77 -28.37
N VAL A 780 -29.23 6.58 -27.84
CA VAL A 780 -28.76 7.29 -26.65
C VAL A 780 -27.39 7.94 -26.88
N ARG A 781 -27.14 9.13 -26.33
CA ARG A 781 -25.80 9.73 -26.34
C ARG A 781 -24.94 9.12 -25.23
N GLY A 782 -23.69 8.76 -25.52
CA GLY A 782 -22.73 8.37 -24.50
C GLY A 782 -21.53 7.56 -24.98
N VAL A 783 -20.47 7.60 -24.19
CA VAL A 783 -19.18 6.96 -24.46
C VAL A 783 -19.07 5.53 -23.90
N SER A 784 -20.15 4.97 -23.37
CA SER A 784 -20.16 3.58 -22.92
C SER A 784 -20.14 2.63 -24.10
N PHE A 785 -19.48 1.49 -23.92
CA PHE A 785 -19.62 0.35 -24.82
C PHE A 785 -20.95 -0.36 -24.57
N GLY A 786 -21.51 -0.93 -25.63
CA GLY A 786 -22.66 -1.84 -25.74
C GLY A 786 -23.74 -1.79 -24.66
N LEU A 787 -24.99 -1.53 -25.04
CA LEU A 787 -26.20 -1.69 -24.21
C LEU A 787 -27.30 -2.36 -25.03
N SER A 788 -28.46 -2.66 -24.42
CA SER A 788 -29.66 -3.06 -25.19
C SER A 788 -30.06 -2.01 -26.23
N THR A 789 -29.69 -0.75 -26.01
CA THR A 789 -29.90 0.38 -26.93
C THR A 789 -28.57 0.93 -27.44
N THR A 790 -28.53 1.19 -28.73
CA THR A 790 -27.40 1.75 -29.45
C THR A 790 -27.04 3.12 -28.90
N ARG A 791 -25.74 3.36 -28.75
CA ARG A 791 -25.18 4.63 -28.32
C ARG A 791 -24.34 5.29 -29.38
N VAL A 792 -24.38 6.61 -29.42
CA VAL A 792 -23.51 7.44 -30.26
C VAL A 792 -22.70 8.41 -29.41
N SER A 793 -21.43 8.58 -29.77
CA SER A 793 -20.53 9.56 -29.16
C SER A 793 -19.51 10.09 -30.18
N ALA A 794 -19.10 11.34 -30.00
CA ALA A 794 -17.89 11.87 -30.63
C ALA A 794 -16.70 11.54 -29.72
N THR A 795 -15.61 11.01 -30.28
CA THR A 795 -14.40 10.75 -29.49
C THR A 795 -13.70 12.06 -29.11
N SER A 796 -13.08 12.10 -27.92
CA SER A 796 -12.35 13.28 -27.45
C SER A 796 -11.03 13.45 -28.19
N SER A 797 -10.61 14.70 -28.42
CA SER A 797 -9.31 15.08 -28.97
C SER A 797 -8.14 14.90 -27.98
N THR A 798 -8.35 14.24 -26.84
CA THR A 798 -7.36 14.08 -25.77
C THR A 798 -6.27 13.06 -26.11
N ALA A 799 -6.49 12.20 -27.10
CA ALA A 799 -5.38 11.50 -27.74
C ALA A 799 -4.74 12.48 -28.73
N GLU A 800 -3.60 13.08 -28.37
CA GLU A 800 -2.87 14.12 -29.11
C GLU A 800 -2.53 13.79 -30.60
N PHE A 801 -2.94 12.62 -31.11
CA PHE A 801 -2.46 12.05 -32.37
C PHE A 801 -3.55 11.63 -33.39
N HIS A 802 -4.85 11.77 -33.11
CA HIS A 802 -5.91 11.39 -34.06
C HIS A 802 -7.06 12.40 -34.15
N ASP A 803 -7.58 12.64 -35.37
CA ASP A 803 -8.79 13.43 -35.55
C ASP A 803 -10.00 12.72 -34.90
N PRO A 804 -10.90 13.46 -34.21
CA PRO A 804 -12.16 12.96 -33.70
C PRO A 804 -12.98 12.19 -34.74
N PHE A 805 -13.72 11.18 -34.30
CA PHE A 805 -14.61 10.39 -35.15
C PHE A 805 -15.91 10.07 -34.38
N LEU A 806 -16.96 9.67 -35.10
CA LEU A 806 -18.18 9.17 -34.47
C LEU A 806 -17.99 7.70 -34.14
N ARG A 807 -18.32 7.34 -32.90
CA ARG A 807 -18.36 5.95 -32.46
C ARG A 807 -19.79 5.58 -32.09
N PHE A 808 -20.28 4.56 -32.77
CA PHE A 808 -21.51 3.86 -32.45
C PHE A 808 -21.16 2.60 -31.65
N SER A 809 -21.81 2.43 -30.51
CA SER A 809 -21.84 1.17 -29.76
C SER A 809 -23.21 0.56 -29.96
N ILE A 810 -23.29 -0.34 -30.93
CA ILE A 810 -24.51 -0.97 -31.43
C ILE A 810 -25.06 -1.92 -30.38
N GLY A 811 -26.38 -1.88 -30.18
CA GLY A 811 -27.07 -2.68 -29.20
C GLY A 811 -27.69 -3.95 -29.76
N THR A 812 -28.67 -4.48 -29.02
CA THR A 812 -29.38 -5.73 -29.32
C THR A 812 -30.76 -5.47 -29.94
N GLU A 813 -30.97 -4.29 -30.52
CA GLU A 813 -32.23 -3.99 -31.20
C GLU A 813 -32.52 -4.98 -32.34
N ALA A 814 -33.80 -5.16 -32.65
CA ALA A 814 -34.20 -5.92 -33.83
C ALA A 814 -33.52 -5.35 -35.09
N THR A 815 -33.11 -6.23 -35.99
CA THR A 815 -32.36 -5.87 -37.20
C THR A 815 -33.07 -4.81 -38.05
N GLU A 816 -34.41 -4.81 -38.07
CA GLU A 816 -35.22 -3.77 -38.72
C GLU A 816 -34.94 -2.37 -38.13
N LYS A 817 -34.87 -2.25 -36.81
CA LYS A 817 -34.56 -0.99 -36.11
C LYS A 817 -33.13 -0.53 -36.35
N VAL A 818 -32.19 -1.47 -36.50
CA VAL A 818 -30.82 -1.17 -36.91
C VAL A 818 -30.78 -0.59 -38.32
N GLY A 819 -31.59 -1.14 -39.24
CA GLY A 819 -31.79 -0.60 -40.59
C GLY A 819 -32.36 0.82 -40.59
N GLU A 820 -33.48 1.03 -39.87
CA GLU A 820 -34.09 2.36 -39.71
C GLU A 820 -33.10 3.39 -39.13
N MET A 821 -32.22 2.94 -38.23
CA MET A 821 -31.19 3.79 -37.62
C MET A 821 -30.13 4.23 -38.64
N ALA A 822 -29.71 3.33 -39.53
CA ALA A 822 -28.79 3.66 -40.62
C ALA A 822 -29.44 4.65 -41.61
N ASP A 823 -30.74 4.51 -41.87
CA ASP A 823 -31.50 5.42 -42.74
C ASP A 823 -31.57 6.84 -42.16
N ILE A 824 -31.94 6.99 -40.89
CA ILE A 824 -31.99 8.33 -40.25
C ILE A 824 -30.62 8.96 -40.18
N LEU A 825 -29.55 8.17 -39.97
CA LEU A 825 -28.20 8.69 -39.93
C LEU A 825 -27.79 9.20 -41.31
N THR A 826 -28.08 8.44 -42.36
CA THR A 826 -27.82 8.83 -43.75
C THR A 826 -28.53 10.14 -44.09
N GLU A 827 -29.81 10.28 -43.74
CA GLU A 827 -30.58 11.52 -43.93
C GLU A 827 -30.00 12.68 -43.12
N THR A 828 -29.65 12.43 -41.85
CA THR A 828 -29.10 13.46 -40.97
C THR A 828 -27.75 13.96 -41.49
N ILE A 829 -26.88 13.06 -41.97
CA ILE A 829 -25.59 13.42 -42.56
C ILE A 829 -25.80 14.27 -43.81
N ALA A 830 -26.72 13.91 -44.70
CA ALA A 830 -27.02 14.69 -45.90
C ALA A 830 -27.43 16.14 -45.52
N GLN A 831 -28.41 16.28 -44.61
CA GLN A 831 -28.86 17.58 -44.12
C GLN A 831 -27.74 18.36 -43.41
N HIS A 832 -26.88 17.67 -42.68
CA HIS A 832 -25.78 18.29 -41.93
C HIS A 832 -24.71 18.83 -42.88
N LEU A 833 -24.33 18.07 -43.91
CA LEU A 833 -23.36 18.50 -44.92
C LEU A 833 -23.87 19.69 -45.74
N ASP A 834 -25.16 19.75 -46.06
CA ASP A 834 -25.77 20.88 -46.77
C ASP A 834 -25.60 22.21 -46.01
N VAL A 835 -25.65 22.17 -44.67
CA VAL A 835 -25.42 23.34 -43.81
C VAL A 835 -23.98 23.87 -43.92
N PHE A 836 -22.99 22.99 -44.10
CA PHE A 836 -21.58 23.37 -44.27
C PHE A 836 -21.19 23.67 -45.71
N ALA A 837 -21.96 23.23 -46.71
CA ALA A 837 -21.79 23.68 -48.09
C ALA A 837 -22.04 25.20 -48.26
N HIS A 838 -22.72 25.84 -47.29
CA HIS A 838 -23.16 27.23 -47.34
C HIS A 838 -22.52 28.13 -46.26
N ARG A 839 -21.56 27.61 -45.47
CA ARG A 839 -20.80 28.36 -44.45
C ARG A 839 -19.32 27.95 -44.47
N PRO A 840 -18.37 28.90 -44.37
CA PRO A 840 -16.96 28.54 -44.26
C PRO A 840 -16.71 27.74 -42.97
N LEU A 841 -16.07 26.57 -43.10
CA LEU A 841 -15.65 25.74 -41.98
C LEU A 841 -14.64 26.50 -41.10
N PRO A 842 -14.73 26.44 -39.76
CA PRO A 842 -13.77 27.11 -38.89
C PRO A 842 -12.38 26.49 -39.08
N THR A 843 -11.49 27.24 -39.72
CA THR A 843 -10.08 26.89 -39.90
C THR A 843 -9.28 27.39 -38.70
N ASN A 844 -9.26 26.68 -37.57
CA ASN A 844 -8.12 26.86 -36.66
C ASN A 844 -7.91 25.70 -35.68
N ARG A 845 -6.68 25.14 -35.71
CA ARG A 845 -6.09 24.27 -34.69
C ARG A 845 -5.35 25.06 -33.59
N ALA A 846 -5.33 26.39 -33.64
CA ALA A 846 -4.41 27.23 -32.85
C ALA A 846 -5.04 28.03 -31.69
N ALA A 847 -6.19 27.61 -31.16
CA ALA A 847 -6.78 28.23 -29.97
C ALA A 847 -7.40 27.19 -29.03
N ILE A 848 -6.55 26.35 -28.44
CA ILE A 848 -6.77 25.67 -27.16
C ILE A 848 -5.46 25.73 -26.38
#